data_AF-A0A8H6SAW7-F1
#
_entry.id   AF-A0A8H6SAW7-F1
#
_cell.length_a   1.000
_cell.length_b   1.000
_cell.length_c   1.000
_cell.angle_alpha   90.00
_cell.angle_beta   90.00
_cell.angle_gamma   90.00
#
_symmetry.space_group_name_H-M   'P 1'
#
loop_
_entity.id
_entity.type
_entity.pdbx_description
1 polymer ?
#
loop_
_entity_poly.entity_id
_entity_poly.type
_entity_poly.pdbx_seq_one_letter_code
_entity_poly.pdbx_strand_id
1 'polypeptide(L)'
;MRDPSADMQQATHPRLHVRNAHDAHVVFEAVRQGFLRPITRRLDEKEKSVLIRSGAVFVWEESENASGLKRWTDGRLWSQSRMREPYLFYDEKLGDEPEPSSFQTFRFVNGPTRGVASSSAVSHQERSANIHRGLVKQAYSAWVVVRPNTLPRKWHIVAYFIHQDLPLIPTVDQDICLRSIIVPNGLYRTGKARDSLDEEPTVARPLSRRTPSGPTIGGGGPMTLPNQDCDARGRKNAAPHSPTLLKCAEFLAFFFTIPPSMPLLKSVRAFPFSSIEARMPNGMVRDVFDSASISRLIGGMGVGHTRYPTAGSFNNAEAQPFYVNSPYGIVFAHNGNLINTSSLLQYMDAVAHRHINTSSDSELLLNIFANNLQQTGKFRINEEDIFTALGGMMQQVKGAYACVAMLAGFGIMAFRDPNGIRPVGMALRKSGNGHDYLFASESVVADAGGFSEWRDVKPGEAIIITRNGVSRRQVAPPATFAPDMFEYVYFARPDSVLDGISVYRSRMAMGDALADQVQRVLAENNLTVDVVIPVPDTSRVAALNLAQKLQLPYREGFIKNRYVGRTFIMPGQEMRKKNVRRKLNAMALEFVGKNVLIVDDSIVRGTTSKEIIQMAKDVGAKKVIVASCAPPIRYPNVYGIDMPSRRELVAFGRDTKSIAATIGADLVIFQSLPDLIESVRQFNRDITTLDCSVFTGDYVTGGVDEDYLGHLESLREDNARGKAMGMVDIPPANKALVNGINHQRGSNDVTLGSGAPIINGSDHTVGLHNSYNTI
;
A
#
# COMPACT_ATOMS: atom_id res chain seq x y z
N MET A 1 57.45 -1.41 7.90
CA MET A 1 56.33 -2.32 8.23
C MET A 1 55.46 -1.63 9.28
N ARG A 2 54.21 -1.30 8.95
CA ARG A 2 53.24 -0.81 9.96
C ARG A 2 52.73 -2.02 10.73
N ASP A 3 52.66 -1.91 12.05
CA ASP A 3 52.14 -2.93 12.95
C ASP A 3 50.70 -3.29 12.54
N PRO A 4 50.39 -4.55 12.19
CA PRO A 4 49.04 -4.98 11.79
C PRO A 4 48.00 -4.89 12.92
N SER A 5 48.40 -4.54 14.15
CA SER A 5 47.47 -4.19 15.23
C SER A 5 46.87 -2.78 15.12
N ALA A 6 47.43 -1.91 14.28
CA ALA A 6 47.06 -0.48 14.23
C ALA A 6 45.71 -0.17 13.56
N ASP A 7 45.10 -1.14 12.85
CA ASP A 7 43.85 -0.93 12.07
C ASP A 7 42.63 -1.67 12.65
N MET A 8 42.77 -2.32 13.81
CA MET A 8 41.68 -3.05 14.48
C MET A 8 40.85 -2.10 15.34
N GLN A 9 39.54 -2.07 15.12
CA GLN A 9 38.62 -1.34 16.00
C GLN A 9 38.48 -2.03 17.35
N GLN A 10 38.19 -1.24 18.38
CA GLN A 10 37.92 -1.73 19.72
C GLN A 10 36.50 -1.36 20.13
N ALA A 11 35.90 -2.14 21.03
CA ALA A 11 34.65 -1.75 21.66
C ALA A 11 34.85 -0.38 22.35
N THR A 12 33.85 0.51 22.26
CA THR A 12 33.88 1.81 22.94
C THR A 12 34.07 1.63 24.44
N HIS A 13 33.46 0.59 25.02
CA HIS A 13 33.83 0.10 26.34
C HIS A 13 33.77 -1.43 26.35
N PRO A 14 34.81 -2.15 26.82
CA PRO A 14 34.86 -3.60 26.72
C PRO A 14 33.98 -4.33 27.74
N ARG A 15 33.61 -3.66 28.86
CA ARG A 15 32.85 -4.25 29.97
C ARG A 15 32.12 -3.20 30.83
N LEU A 16 30.88 -2.85 30.50
CA LEU A 16 30.07 -1.85 31.23
C LEU A 16 28.57 -2.22 31.23
N HIS A 17 27.92 -2.03 32.37
CA HIS A 17 26.46 -2.19 32.52
C HIS A 17 25.79 -0.82 32.44
N VAL A 18 25.07 -0.57 31.34
CA VAL A 18 24.34 0.68 31.10
C VAL A 18 22.90 0.54 31.62
N ARG A 19 22.62 1.06 32.81
CA ARG A 19 21.36 0.75 33.54
C ARG A 19 20.16 1.57 33.09
N ASN A 20 20.38 2.83 32.72
CA ASN A 20 19.33 3.83 32.46
C ASN A 20 19.81 4.85 31.40
N ALA A 21 18.96 5.80 31.01
CA ALA A 21 19.32 6.83 30.02
C ALA A 21 20.51 7.70 30.45
N HIS A 22 20.63 7.99 31.76
CA HIS A 22 21.71 8.81 32.28
C HIS A 22 23.08 8.13 32.07
N ASP A 23 23.18 6.83 32.38
CA ASP A 23 24.39 6.04 32.11
C ASP A 23 24.79 6.11 30.62
N ALA A 24 23.82 6.02 29.69
CA ALA A 24 24.10 6.18 28.25
C ALA A 24 24.59 7.59 27.88
N HIS A 25 24.05 8.64 28.51
CA HIS A 25 24.52 10.01 28.29
C HIS A 25 25.93 10.20 28.84
N VAL A 26 26.29 9.57 29.96
CA VAL A 26 27.66 9.60 30.49
C VAL A 26 28.63 8.96 29.49
N VAL A 27 28.27 7.81 28.90
CA VAL A 27 29.10 7.18 27.85
C VAL A 27 29.22 8.07 26.62
N PHE A 28 28.13 8.72 26.18
CA PHE A 28 28.22 9.68 25.08
C PHE A 28 29.10 10.89 25.40
N GLU A 29 29.03 11.40 26.63
CA GLU A 29 29.84 12.52 27.08
C GLU A 29 31.32 12.13 27.18
N ALA A 30 31.62 10.90 27.62
CA ALA A 30 32.97 10.35 27.61
C ALA A 30 33.56 10.28 26.20
N VAL A 31 32.76 9.85 25.22
CA VAL A 31 33.15 9.84 23.81
C VAL A 31 33.36 11.27 23.29
N ARG A 32 32.47 12.21 23.64
CA ARG A 32 32.56 13.61 23.23
C ARG A 32 33.79 14.32 23.80
N GLN A 33 34.15 14.03 25.06
CA GLN A 33 35.34 14.57 25.73
C GLN A 33 36.64 13.83 25.33
N GLY A 34 36.55 12.75 24.55
CA GLY A 34 37.70 11.98 24.06
C GLY A 34 38.24 10.94 25.03
N PHE A 35 37.56 10.67 26.15
CA PHE A 35 37.91 9.62 27.11
C PHE A 35 37.65 8.21 26.54
N LEU A 36 36.61 8.06 25.71
CA LEU A 36 36.30 6.82 25.00
C LEU A 36 36.32 7.04 23.49
N ARG A 37 36.66 6.00 22.73
CA ARG A 37 36.69 6.06 21.26
C ARG A 37 35.39 5.50 20.65
N PRO A 38 34.71 6.25 19.76
CA PRO A 38 33.56 5.72 19.04
C PRO A 38 34.01 4.76 17.92
N ILE A 39 33.08 3.93 17.48
CA ILE A 39 33.21 3.13 16.27
C ILE A 39 33.01 4.04 15.05
N THR A 40 33.93 3.96 14.09
CA THR A 40 33.94 4.81 12.88
C THR A 40 33.59 4.04 11.61
N ARG A 41 33.81 2.72 11.58
CA ARG A 41 33.46 1.82 10.47
C ARG A 41 32.76 0.55 10.98
N ARG A 42 32.23 -0.28 10.08
CA ARG A 42 31.68 -1.59 10.50
C ARG A 42 32.79 -2.49 11.05
N LEU A 43 32.46 -3.28 12.06
CA LEU A 43 33.34 -4.36 12.51
C LEU A 43 33.44 -5.41 11.40
N ASP A 44 34.65 -5.89 11.13
CA ASP A 44 34.85 -7.07 10.29
C ASP A 44 34.46 -8.37 11.04
N GLU A 45 34.46 -9.51 10.35
CA GLU A 45 34.05 -10.79 10.96
C GLU A 45 34.95 -11.22 12.15
N LYS A 46 36.24 -10.90 12.10
CA LYS A 46 37.18 -11.21 13.18
C LYS A 46 36.89 -10.33 14.40
N GLU A 47 36.71 -9.03 14.19
CA GLU A 47 36.33 -8.06 15.22
C GLU A 47 34.98 -8.40 15.86
N LYS A 48 33.97 -8.77 15.06
CA LYS A 48 32.67 -9.23 15.58
C LYS A 48 32.81 -10.43 16.50
N SER A 49 33.61 -11.42 16.09
CA SER A 49 33.80 -12.67 16.86
C SER A 49 34.49 -12.44 18.21
N VAL A 50 35.35 -11.42 18.32
CA VAL A 50 36.15 -11.15 19.52
C VAL A 50 35.49 -10.09 20.43
N LEU A 51 34.90 -9.05 19.85
CA LEU A 51 34.45 -7.87 20.59
C LEU A 51 32.99 -7.95 21.04
N ILE A 52 32.13 -8.69 20.33
CA ILE A 52 30.70 -8.80 20.67
C ILE A 52 30.53 -9.88 21.73
N ARG A 53 30.57 -9.44 22.99
CA ARG A 53 30.45 -10.29 24.19
C ARG A 53 29.72 -9.55 25.31
N SER A 54 29.38 -10.28 26.37
CA SER A 54 28.72 -9.71 27.55
C SER A 54 29.55 -8.57 28.16
N GLY A 55 28.91 -7.42 28.40
CA GLY A 55 29.50 -6.17 28.86
C GLY A 55 30.02 -5.24 27.75
N ALA A 56 30.09 -5.66 26.48
CA ALA A 56 30.63 -4.82 25.42
C ALA A 56 29.65 -3.69 25.03
N VAL A 57 30.18 -2.47 24.92
CA VAL A 57 29.44 -1.26 24.53
C VAL A 57 30.06 -0.62 23.30
N PHE A 58 29.21 -0.24 22.35
CA PHE A 58 29.60 0.40 21.10
C PHE A 58 28.82 1.69 20.91
N VAL A 59 29.54 2.79 20.68
CA VAL A 59 28.95 4.09 20.36
C VAL A 59 29.39 4.51 18.96
N TRP A 60 28.47 5.06 18.18
CA TRP A 60 28.80 5.71 16.92
C TRP A 60 27.90 6.91 16.66
N GLU A 61 28.41 7.80 15.81
CA GLU A 61 27.69 8.94 15.28
C GLU A 61 27.09 8.56 13.91
N GLU A 62 25.80 8.82 13.71
CA GLU A 62 25.12 8.60 12.43
C GLU A 62 25.69 9.57 11.37
N SER A 63 26.32 9.02 10.33
CA SER A 63 26.95 9.80 9.25
C SER A 63 26.34 9.44 7.89
N GLU A 64 26.13 10.46 7.04
CA GLU A 64 25.59 10.28 5.68
C GLU A 64 26.62 9.95 4.61
N ASN A 65 27.91 10.10 4.93
CA ASN A 65 29.01 9.80 4.01
C ASN A 65 29.08 8.30 3.65
N ALA A 66 29.59 7.96 2.46
CA ALA A 66 29.67 6.58 1.96
C ALA A 66 30.48 5.63 2.86
N SER A 67 31.40 6.15 3.68
CA SER A 67 32.19 5.41 4.68
C SER A 67 31.59 5.39 6.09
N GLY A 68 30.48 6.10 6.34
CA GLY A 68 29.89 6.29 7.66
C GLY A 68 28.92 5.20 8.11
N LEU A 69 28.70 5.09 9.43
CA LEU A 69 27.84 4.07 10.02
C LEU A 69 26.39 4.57 10.20
N LYS A 70 25.47 4.20 9.29
CA LYS A 70 24.04 4.51 9.44
C LYS A 70 23.25 3.55 10.34
N ARG A 71 23.68 2.29 10.41
CA ARG A 71 23.02 1.23 11.20
C ARG A 71 24.04 0.24 11.73
N TRP A 72 23.84 -0.21 12.97
CA TRP A 72 24.64 -1.28 13.58
C TRP A 72 24.31 -2.65 12.98
N THR A 73 25.34 -3.42 12.65
CA THR A 73 25.22 -4.80 12.13
C THR A 73 26.22 -5.69 12.85
N ASP A 74 25.72 -6.69 13.57
CA ASP A 74 26.51 -7.61 14.40
C ASP A 74 26.58 -9.04 13.85
N GLY A 75 25.83 -9.35 12.79
CA GLY A 75 25.84 -10.68 12.15
C GLY A 75 25.14 -11.78 12.95
N ARG A 76 24.50 -11.46 14.08
CA ARG A 76 23.79 -12.43 14.93
C ARG A 76 22.29 -12.45 14.65
N LEU A 77 21.63 -13.58 14.91
CA LEU A 77 20.17 -13.70 14.80
C LEU A 77 19.52 -13.20 16.08
N TRP A 78 18.60 -12.24 15.96
CA TRP A 78 17.94 -11.59 17.09
C TRP A 78 16.43 -11.83 17.09
N SER A 79 15.83 -11.81 18.27
CA SER A 79 14.37 -11.72 18.47
C SER A 79 13.83 -10.37 18.01
N GLN A 80 12.51 -10.23 17.93
CA GLN A 80 11.89 -8.93 17.63
C GLN A 80 12.17 -7.94 18.77
N SER A 81 12.39 -6.68 18.41
CA SER A 81 12.69 -5.62 19.39
C SER A 81 11.56 -5.45 20.40
N ARG A 82 11.90 -5.43 21.69
CA ARG A 82 10.99 -5.11 22.79
C ARG A 82 11.30 -3.71 23.31
N MET A 83 10.33 -2.80 23.22
CA MET A 83 10.50 -1.45 23.79
C MET A 83 10.29 -1.49 25.30
N ARG A 84 11.30 -1.02 26.03
CA ARG A 84 11.27 -0.81 27.48
C ARG A 84 11.96 0.50 27.77
N GLU A 85 11.17 1.56 27.90
CA GLU A 85 11.64 2.93 27.92
C GLU A 85 12.87 3.09 28.84
N PRO A 86 13.97 3.70 28.36
CA PRO A 86 14.17 4.32 27.04
C PRO A 86 14.80 3.40 25.97
N TYR A 87 15.01 2.11 26.26
CA TYR A 87 15.79 1.18 25.43
C TYR A 87 14.93 0.28 24.53
N LEU A 88 15.55 -0.18 23.44
CA LEU A 88 15.10 -1.34 22.66
C LEU A 88 15.94 -2.55 23.04
N PHE A 89 15.29 -3.65 23.41
CA PHE A 89 15.95 -4.91 23.75
C PHE A 89 15.73 -5.97 22.66
N TYR A 90 16.73 -6.81 22.42
CA TYR A 90 16.69 -7.95 21.53
C TYR A 90 17.39 -9.13 22.21
N ASP A 91 16.79 -10.32 22.12
CA ASP A 91 17.33 -11.56 22.67
C ASP A 91 17.94 -12.38 21.53
N GLU A 92 19.13 -12.94 21.72
CA GLU A 92 19.80 -13.76 20.71
C GLU A 92 19.04 -15.07 20.45
N LYS A 93 18.88 -15.47 19.19
CA LYS A 93 18.28 -16.76 18.85
C LYS A 93 19.38 -17.84 18.83
N LEU A 94 19.38 -18.72 19.83
CA LEU A 94 20.23 -19.91 19.85
C LEU A 94 19.60 -20.99 18.94
N GLY A 95 20.41 -21.63 18.11
CA GLY A 95 19.98 -22.42 16.94
C GLY A 95 19.14 -23.69 17.18
N ASP A 96 18.67 -23.96 18.39
CA ASP A 96 17.96 -25.19 18.76
C ASP A 96 16.75 -24.99 19.70
N GLU A 97 16.22 -23.77 19.82
CA GLU A 97 15.02 -23.55 20.66
C GLU A 97 13.73 -23.90 19.89
N PRO A 98 12.98 -24.94 20.28
CA PRO A 98 11.63 -25.16 19.76
C PRO A 98 10.73 -23.98 20.13
N GLU A 99 9.86 -23.57 19.20
CA GLU A 99 8.81 -22.57 19.48
C GLU A 99 8.05 -22.95 20.76
N PRO A 100 8.05 -22.11 21.82
CA PRO A 100 7.42 -22.49 23.07
C PRO A 100 5.91 -22.65 22.87
N SER A 101 5.41 -23.84 23.21
CA SER A 101 4.00 -24.19 23.24
C SER A 101 3.19 -23.15 24.02
N SER A 102 2.19 -22.56 23.36
CA SER A 102 1.35 -21.50 23.91
C SER A 102 0.31 -22.05 24.90
N PHE A 103 0.75 -22.46 26.09
CA PHE A 103 -0.13 -22.63 27.25
C PHE A 103 0.61 -22.25 28.54
N GLN A 104 0.55 -20.97 28.91
CA GLN A 104 0.70 -20.55 30.30
C GLN A 104 -0.38 -19.53 30.64
N THR A 105 -1.16 -19.89 31.65
CA THR A 105 -2.25 -19.16 32.27
C THR A 105 -1.75 -17.82 32.82
N PHE A 106 -2.30 -16.71 32.34
CA PHE A 106 -2.03 -15.39 32.93
C PHE A 106 -2.73 -15.28 34.29
N ARG A 107 -1.96 -15.34 35.39
CA ARG A 107 -2.41 -14.82 36.69
C ARG A 107 -2.32 -13.30 36.68
N PHE A 108 -3.40 -12.63 37.06
CA PHE A 108 -3.34 -11.24 37.47
C PHE A 108 -2.49 -11.15 38.74
N VAL A 109 -1.34 -10.48 38.65
CA VAL A 109 -0.55 -10.08 39.83
C VAL A 109 -0.84 -8.60 40.06
N ASN A 110 -1.37 -8.29 41.24
CA ASN A 110 -1.53 -6.91 41.70
C ASN A 110 -0.18 -6.19 41.60
N GLY A 111 -0.21 -4.95 41.10
CA GLY A 111 1.01 -4.19 40.79
C GLY A 111 1.97 -4.15 41.99
N PRO A 112 3.28 -4.39 41.77
CA PRO A 112 4.23 -4.27 42.86
C PRO A 112 4.28 -2.82 43.34
N THR A 113 4.17 -2.67 44.65
CA THR A 113 4.56 -1.49 45.42
C THR A 113 5.91 -0.98 44.92
N ARG A 114 5.97 0.32 44.58
CA ARG A 114 7.24 0.99 44.23
C ARG A 114 8.23 0.84 45.38
N GLY A 115 9.22 -0.02 45.20
CA GLY A 115 10.36 -0.19 46.07
C GLY A 115 11.61 -0.53 45.25
N VAL A 116 12.62 0.34 45.35
CA VAL A 116 13.99 0.25 44.82
C VAL A 116 14.14 0.36 43.29
N ALA A 117 15.06 1.23 42.85
CA ALA A 117 15.36 1.51 41.45
C ALA A 117 15.95 0.28 40.73
N SER A 118 15.12 -0.47 39.99
CA SER A 118 15.57 -1.58 39.14
C SER A 118 16.11 -1.06 37.80
N SER A 119 17.29 -1.53 37.36
CA SER A 119 17.85 -1.27 36.01
C SER A 119 16.86 -1.67 34.90
N SER A 120 16.86 -0.96 33.76
CA SER A 120 16.04 -1.32 32.60
C SER A 120 16.29 -2.76 32.12
N ALA A 121 17.52 -3.26 32.29
CA ALA A 121 17.86 -4.65 31.99
C ALA A 121 17.21 -5.64 32.98
N VAL A 122 17.20 -5.34 34.29
CA VAL A 122 16.57 -6.21 35.30
C VAL A 122 15.06 -6.24 35.12
N SER A 123 14.44 -5.09 34.86
CA SER A 123 13.01 -5.00 34.54
C SER A 123 12.63 -5.77 33.26
N HIS A 124 13.54 -5.85 32.28
CA HIS A 124 13.37 -6.68 31.09
C HIS A 124 13.33 -8.18 31.43
N GLN A 125 14.15 -8.63 32.38
CA GLN A 125 14.23 -10.03 32.82
C GLN A 125 12.98 -10.47 33.60
N GLU A 126 12.55 -9.68 34.60
CA GLU A 126 11.45 -10.03 35.51
C GLU A 126 10.10 -10.24 34.81
N ARG A 127 9.92 -9.68 33.61
CA ARG A 127 8.69 -9.80 32.81
C ARG A 127 8.77 -10.85 31.69
N SER A 128 9.92 -11.50 31.53
CA SER A 128 10.08 -12.61 30.60
C SER A 128 9.88 -13.92 31.38
N ALA A 129 8.92 -14.75 30.95
CA ALA A 129 8.53 -15.97 31.68
C ALA A 129 9.67 -17.01 31.82
N ASN A 130 10.75 -16.86 31.03
CA ASN A 130 11.95 -17.69 31.06
C ASN A 130 13.22 -16.80 31.07
N ILE A 131 14.26 -17.24 31.79
CA ILE A 131 15.57 -16.60 31.77
C ILE A 131 16.25 -16.88 30.42
N HIS A 132 16.40 -15.85 29.59
CA HIS A 132 17.12 -15.98 28.33
C HIS A 132 18.60 -16.26 28.59
N ARG A 133 19.13 -17.33 27.98
CA ARG A 133 20.52 -17.79 28.15
C ARG A 133 21.51 -17.20 27.14
N GLY A 134 21.01 -16.67 26.03
CA GLY A 134 21.83 -16.05 24.98
C GLY A 134 22.19 -14.60 25.31
N LEU A 135 22.93 -13.97 24.40
CA LEU A 135 23.28 -12.56 24.51
C LEU A 135 22.02 -11.69 24.37
N VAL A 136 21.94 -10.60 25.13
CA VAL A 136 20.92 -9.57 25.01
C VAL A 136 21.56 -8.32 24.43
N LYS A 137 20.93 -7.75 23.40
CA LYS A 137 21.31 -6.47 22.80
C LYS A 137 20.38 -5.37 23.30
N GLN A 138 20.95 -4.35 23.92
CA GLN A 138 20.28 -3.15 24.42
C GLN A 138 20.71 -1.95 23.58
N ALA A 139 19.75 -1.32 22.88
CA ALA A 139 20.01 -0.20 21.99
C ALA A 139 19.32 1.09 22.45
N TYR A 140 20.03 2.21 22.37
CA TYR A 140 19.52 3.54 22.67
C TYR A 140 20.09 4.59 21.72
N SER A 141 19.40 5.71 21.57
CA SER A 141 19.80 6.78 20.65
C SER A 141 19.39 8.15 21.21
N ALA A 142 20.23 9.15 20.98
CA ALA A 142 19.98 10.53 21.37
C ALA A 142 20.42 11.51 20.28
N TRP A 143 19.76 12.65 20.20
CA TRP A 143 20.22 13.81 19.45
C TRP A 143 21.21 14.60 20.30
N VAL A 144 22.36 14.92 19.72
CA VAL A 144 23.49 15.59 20.36
C VAL A 144 23.78 16.89 19.65
N VAL A 145 23.82 18.00 20.40
CA VAL A 145 24.15 19.32 19.87
C VAL A 145 25.55 19.68 20.33
N VAL A 146 26.57 19.37 19.53
CA VAL A 146 27.98 19.49 19.95
C VAL A 146 28.42 20.95 20.15
N ARG A 147 27.81 21.91 19.43
CA ARG A 147 28.04 23.35 19.60
C ARG A 147 26.73 24.14 19.40
N PRO A 148 26.55 25.29 20.08
CA PRO A 148 25.49 26.23 19.74
C PRO A 148 25.55 26.56 18.24
N ASN A 149 24.39 26.58 17.55
CA ASN A 149 24.24 26.82 16.11
C ASN A 149 24.78 25.73 15.16
N THR A 150 24.96 24.49 15.62
CA THR A 150 25.23 23.34 14.72
C THR A 150 24.01 22.43 14.63
N LEU A 151 23.80 21.80 13.46
CA LEU A 151 22.72 20.83 13.26
C LEU A 151 22.87 19.68 14.28
N PRO A 152 21.80 19.29 14.99
CA PRO A 152 21.83 18.16 15.91
C PRO A 152 22.26 16.89 15.17
N ARG A 153 23.22 16.16 15.73
CA ARG A 153 23.69 14.89 15.18
C ARG A 153 23.14 13.74 16.01
N LYS A 154 22.85 12.62 15.36
CA LYS A 154 22.25 11.48 16.04
C LYS A 154 23.33 10.49 16.47
N TRP A 155 23.38 10.21 17.76
CA TRP A 155 24.33 9.29 18.35
C TRP A 155 23.59 8.04 18.83
N HIS A 156 24.24 6.91 18.68
CA HIS A 156 23.70 5.62 19.03
C HIS A 156 24.63 4.88 19.97
N ILE A 157 24.04 4.12 20.89
CA ILE A 157 24.74 3.20 21.78
C ILE A 157 24.09 1.82 21.68
N VAL A 158 24.90 0.79 21.57
CA VAL A 158 24.50 -0.60 21.70
C VAL A 158 25.35 -1.24 22.77
N ALA A 159 24.69 -1.82 23.78
CA ALA A 159 25.31 -2.60 24.84
C ALA A 159 24.88 -4.07 24.71
N TYR A 160 25.80 -4.97 24.98
CA TYR A 160 25.56 -6.40 25.02
C TYR A 160 25.74 -6.94 26.42
N PHE A 161 24.88 -7.83 26.87
CA PHE A 161 25.04 -8.51 28.15
C PHE A 161 24.32 -9.84 28.18
N ILE A 162 24.74 -10.74 29.04
CA ILE A 162 23.94 -11.88 29.49
C ILE A 162 23.41 -11.53 30.86
N HIS A 163 22.14 -11.85 31.15
CA HIS A 163 21.50 -11.46 32.41
C HIS A 163 22.26 -11.95 33.65
N GLN A 164 22.88 -13.14 33.58
CA GLN A 164 23.68 -13.72 34.67
C GLN A 164 24.95 -12.91 34.98
N ASP A 165 25.50 -12.20 33.99
CA ASP A 165 26.74 -11.44 34.16
C ASP A 165 26.50 -10.03 34.70
N LEU A 166 25.27 -9.52 34.64
CA LEU A 166 24.96 -8.13 35.02
C LEU A 166 25.46 -7.73 36.42
N PRO A 167 25.37 -8.57 37.47
CA PRO A 167 25.93 -8.23 38.78
C PRO A 167 27.46 -8.14 38.81
N LEU A 168 28.14 -8.76 37.84
CA LEU A 168 29.60 -8.84 37.72
C LEU A 168 30.18 -7.80 36.74
N ILE A 169 29.32 -7.06 36.02
CA ILE A 169 29.74 -6.03 35.08
C ILE A 169 29.67 -4.67 35.81
N PRO A 170 30.77 -3.88 35.83
CA PRO A 170 30.78 -2.60 36.52
C PRO A 170 29.78 -1.63 35.90
N THR A 171 29.17 -0.80 36.75
CA THR A 171 28.30 0.31 36.32
C THR A 171 29.11 1.59 36.13
N VAL A 172 28.49 2.62 35.54
CA VAL A 172 29.16 3.91 35.25
C VAL A 172 29.82 4.56 36.48
N ASP A 173 29.20 4.44 37.64
CA ASP A 173 29.68 4.92 38.95
C ASP A 173 30.84 4.10 39.53
N GLN A 174 31.00 2.85 39.09
CA GLN A 174 32.09 1.96 39.51
C GLN A 174 33.28 2.01 38.55
N ASP A 175 33.09 2.50 37.34
CA ASP A 175 34.13 2.62 36.33
C ASP A 175 35.05 3.83 36.61
N ILE A 176 36.36 3.59 36.64
CA ILE A 176 37.36 4.60 37.01
C ILE A 176 37.35 5.80 36.05
N CYS A 177 37.09 5.55 34.76
CA CYS A 177 37.09 6.58 33.72
C CYS A 177 35.75 7.33 33.67
N LEU A 178 34.63 6.65 33.94
CA LEU A 178 33.31 7.24 33.75
C LEU A 178 32.71 7.89 35.00
N ARG A 179 33.12 7.46 36.21
CA ARG A 179 32.55 7.96 37.48
C ARG A 179 32.69 9.46 37.72
N SER A 180 33.68 10.11 37.09
CA SER A 180 33.94 11.55 37.22
C SER A 180 33.33 12.40 36.11
N ILE A 181 32.62 11.79 35.16
CA ILE A 181 32.07 12.50 33.99
C ILE A 181 30.73 13.11 34.35
N ILE A 182 30.63 14.43 34.17
CA ILE A 182 29.41 15.20 34.41
C ILE A 182 28.73 15.50 33.07
N VAL A 183 27.49 15.06 32.90
CA VAL A 183 26.70 15.29 31.68
C VAL A 183 26.04 16.68 31.72
N PRO A 184 26.29 17.57 30.73
CA PRO A 184 25.62 18.86 30.65
C PRO A 184 24.11 18.73 30.40
N ASN A 185 23.31 19.54 31.09
CA ASN A 185 21.85 19.54 30.94
C ASN A 185 21.42 19.92 29.52
N GLY A 186 20.49 19.17 28.94
CA GLY A 186 19.86 19.48 27.65
C GLY A 186 20.67 19.16 26.40
N LEU A 187 21.91 18.67 26.55
CA LEU A 187 22.81 18.32 25.45
C LEU A 187 22.40 17.05 24.69
N TYR A 188 21.86 16.07 25.43
CA TYR A 188 21.43 14.76 24.92
C TYR A 188 19.90 14.64 25.00
N ARG A 189 19.21 14.67 23.86
CA ARG A 189 17.74 14.65 23.79
C ARG A 189 17.20 13.36 23.18
N THR A 190 16.20 12.75 23.83
CA THR A 190 15.47 11.59 23.30
C THR A 190 14.40 12.02 22.29
N GLY A 191 14.04 11.14 21.35
CA GLY A 191 13.17 11.44 20.20
C GLY A 191 11.74 11.94 20.49
N LYS A 192 11.30 12.01 21.76
CA LYS A 192 10.00 12.62 22.14
C LYS A 192 10.05 14.15 22.29
N ALA A 193 11.24 14.77 22.26
CA ALA A 193 11.43 16.22 22.51
C ALA A 193 11.59 17.06 21.23
N ARG A 194 11.01 16.64 20.09
CA ARG A 194 11.09 17.39 18.82
C ARG A 194 9.97 18.43 18.66
N ASP A 195 8.95 18.41 19.52
CA ASP A 195 7.75 19.26 19.43
C ASP A 195 7.86 20.61 20.18
N SER A 196 9.02 20.97 20.73
CA SER A 196 9.20 22.20 21.52
C SER A 196 10.33 23.10 21.02
N LEU A 197 10.40 23.33 19.70
CA LEU A 197 11.40 24.22 19.07
C LEU A 197 10.82 25.59 18.65
N ASP A 198 9.60 25.94 19.08
CA ASP A 198 8.93 27.20 18.73
C ASP A 198 8.55 28.09 19.95
N GLU A 199 9.27 28.01 21.08
CA GLU A 199 9.09 28.99 22.17
C GLU A 199 10.41 29.70 22.50
N GLU A 200 10.50 30.98 22.13
CA GLU A 200 11.49 31.91 22.68
C GLU A 200 11.20 32.17 24.18
N PRO A 201 12.23 32.39 25.01
CA PRO A 201 12.06 32.64 26.43
C PRO A 201 11.40 34.02 26.65
N THR A 202 10.20 34.00 27.22
CA THR A 202 9.43 35.19 27.59
C THR A 202 10.16 36.02 28.65
N VAL A 203 10.60 37.23 28.25
CA VAL A 203 11.03 38.28 29.17
C VAL A 203 9.78 38.92 29.80
N ALA A 204 9.67 38.81 31.13
CA ALA A 204 8.59 39.38 31.92
C ALA A 204 8.58 40.93 31.90
N ARG A 205 7.39 41.54 31.73
CA ARG A 205 7.04 42.89 32.22
C ARG A 205 5.51 43.09 32.24
N PRO A 206 4.96 44.04 33.02
CA PRO A 206 3.95 43.71 34.03
C PRO A 206 2.52 44.15 33.67
N LEU A 207 1.59 43.54 34.39
CA LEU A 207 0.15 43.80 34.46
C LEU A 207 -0.24 45.29 34.56
N SER A 208 -1.24 45.72 33.78
CA SER A 208 -2.21 46.70 34.26
C SER A 208 -3.62 46.52 33.67
N ARG A 209 -4.53 46.12 34.58
CA ARG A 209 -5.94 46.52 34.78
C ARG A 209 -6.93 46.50 33.59
N ARG A 210 -7.89 45.56 33.73
CA ARG A 210 -9.29 45.68 33.28
C ARG A 210 -10.01 46.84 33.99
N THR A 211 -10.97 47.48 33.31
CA THR A 211 -12.39 47.57 33.72
C THR A 211 -13.29 48.20 32.62
N PRO A 212 -14.63 48.04 32.67
CA PRO A 212 -15.48 47.77 31.49
C PRO A 212 -16.65 48.76 31.27
N SER A 213 -17.35 48.66 30.12
CA SER A 213 -18.79 48.97 29.99
C SER A 213 -19.30 48.72 28.54
N GLY A 214 -20.40 47.97 28.39
CA GLY A 214 -21.14 47.72 27.11
C GLY A 214 -22.10 48.87 26.73
N PRO A 215 -23.28 48.64 26.10
CA PRO A 215 -23.74 47.53 25.24
C PRO A 215 -24.38 48.02 23.90
N THR A 216 -24.63 47.07 22.98
CA THR A 216 -25.69 47.00 21.91
C THR A 216 -26.09 48.22 21.05
N ILE A 217 -26.18 48.01 19.72
CA ILE A 217 -27.42 48.05 18.88
C ILE A 217 -27.06 47.75 17.41
N GLY A 218 -27.93 47.00 16.71
CA GLY A 218 -27.79 46.63 15.31
C GLY A 218 -28.33 47.66 14.31
N GLY A 219 -28.11 47.39 13.03
CA GLY A 219 -28.70 48.15 11.92
C GLY A 219 -28.09 47.70 10.59
N GLY A 220 -28.92 47.11 9.72
CA GLY A 220 -28.53 46.62 8.41
C GLY A 220 -28.56 47.66 7.29
N GLY A 221 -28.17 47.22 6.11
CA GLY A 221 -28.42 47.89 4.83
C GLY A 221 -27.18 48.49 4.15
N PRO A 222 -27.23 48.72 2.82
CA PRO A 222 -26.44 47.92 1.88
C PRO A 222 -25.58 48.76 0.90
N MET A 223 -24.90 48.05 -0.01
CA MET A 223 -24.39 48.50 -1.32
C MET A 223 -23.20 49.49 -1.33
N THR A 224 -22.07 49.05 -1.88
CA THR A 224 -21.59 49.42 -3.25
C THR A 224 -20.09 49.15 -3.39
N LEU A 225 -19.72 48.59 -4.56
CA LEU A 225 -18.35 48.53 -5.07
C LEU A 225 -17.84 49.96 -5.36
N PRO A 226 -16.52 50.18 -5.32
CA PRO A 226 -15.87 50.48 -6.59
C PRO A 226 -14.51 49.79 -6.80
N ASN A 227 -14.11 49.89 -8.07
CA ASN A 227 -13.02 49.27 -8.79
C ASN A 227 -11.59 49.45 -8.25
N GLN A 228 -10.78 48.44 -8.63
CA GLN A 228 -9.39 48.49 -9.13
C GLN A 228 -8.37 49.38 -8.39
N ASP A 229 -7.38 48.71 -7.80
CA ASP A 229 -5.99 49.00 -8.16
C ASP A 229 -5.16 47.72 -8.16
N CYS A 230 -4.49 47.50 -9.28
CA CYS A 230 -3.46 46.48 -9.43
C CYS A 230 -2.21 46.97 -8.72
N ASP A 231 -1.70 46.21 -7.75
CA ASP A 231 -0.26 46.21 -7.53
C ASP A 231 0.27 44.81 -7.22
N ALA A 232 1.34 44.50 -7.94
CA ALA A 232 2.00 43.23 -8.00
C ALA A 232 2.82 43.01 -6.72
N ARG A 233 2.63 41.84 -6.10
CA ARG A 233 3.68 41.03 -5.42
C ARG A 233 3.02 39.80 -4.79
N GLY A 234 2.77 38.81 -5.63
CA GLY A 234 2.30 37.49 -5.22
C GLY A 234 3.42 36.65 -4.60
N ARG A 235 3.45 36.57 -3.27
CA ARG A 235 3.91 35.39 -2.53
C ARG A 235 2.96 35.21 -1.34
N LYS A 236 1.94 34.37 -1.51
CA LYS A 236 1.17 33.83 -0.38
C LYS A 236 1.49 32.35 -0.25
N ASN A 237 2.10 32.05 0.89
CA ASN A 237 2.33 30.73 1.43
C ASN A 237 1.03 29.93 1.42
N ALA A 238 1.00 28.82 0.68
CA ALA A 238 0.00 27.78 0.88
C ALA A 238 0.37 27.01 2.14
N ALA A 239 -0.51 27.05 3.14
CA ALA A 239 -0.42 26.24 4.35
C ALA A 239 -0.49 24.74 4.02
N PRO A 240 0.16 23.86 4.81
CA PRO A 240 0.16 22.43 4.55
C PRO A 240 -1.20 21.82 4.89
N HIS A 241 -2.00 21.51 3.87
CA HIS A 241 -3.23 20.72 4.06
C HIS A 241 -2.89 19.24 4.35
N SER A 242 -3.32 18.80 5.53
CA SER A 242 -3.64 17.43 5.97
C SER A 242 -3.36 16.26 5.00
N PRO A 243 -2.38 15.38 5.28
CA PRO A 243 -2.07 14.20 4.46
C PRO A 243 -2.76 12.94 5.01
N THR A 244 -4.09 12.83 4.87
CA THR A 244 -4.78 11.58 5.22
C THR A 244 -6.00 11.40 4.34
N LEU A 245 -5.99 10.37 3.48
CA LEU A 245 -7.13 9.61 2.89
C LEU A 245 -6.78 9.07 1.48
N LEU A 246 -5.76 8.21 1.38
CA LEU A 246 -5.52 7.40 0.18
C LEU A 246 -5.64 5.91 0.58
N LYS A 247 -6.86 5.38 0.54
CA LYS A 247 -7.15 3.95 0.69
C LYS A 247 -8.22 3.60 -0.34
N CYS A 248 -7.89 2.68 -1.25
CA CYS A 248 -8.80 1.84 -2.06
C CYS A 248 -9.04 2.13 -3.57
N ALA A 249 -8.19 2.85 -4.29
CA ALA A 249 -8.25 2.81 -5.77
C ALA A 249 -6.87 2.48 -6.36
N GLU A 250 -6.84 1.59 -7.36
CA GLU A 250 -5.69 1.42 -8.24
C GLU A 250 -5.56 2.68 -9.11
N PHE A 251 -4.80 3.64 -8.60
CA PHE A 251 -4.40 4.78 -9.42
C PHE A 251 -3.27 4.35 -10.33
N LEU A 252 -3.59 4.34 -11.62
CA LEU A 252 -2.64 4.68 -12.65
C LEU A 252 -2.60 6.22 -12.74
N ALA A 253 -1.42 6.81 -12.59
CA ALA A 253 -1.20 8.25 -12.74
C ALA A 253 0.14 8.46 -13.45
N PHE A 254 0.13 9.14 -14.59
CA PHE A 254 1.27 9.17 -15.52
C PHE A 254 1.56 10.58 -16.05
N PHE A 255 2.79 11.04 -15.96
CA PHE A 255 3.14 12.43 -16.32
C PHE A 255 4.03 12.48 -17.55
N PHE A 256 3.68 13.36 -18.49
CA PHE A 256 4.54 13.84 -19.57
C PHE A 256 4.71 15.36 -19.40
N THR A 257 5.95 15.81 -19.18
CA THR A 257 6.36 17.19 -18.94
C THR A 257 7.49 17.60 -19.90
N ILE A 258 7.36 18.79 -20.49
CA ILE A 258 8.45 19.50 -21.16
C ILE A 258 8.94 20.54 -20.13
N PRO A 259 10.22 20.54 -19.69
CA PRO A 259 10.62 20.90 -18.31
C PRO A 259 10.63 22.41 -17.98
N PRO A 260 10.75 22.82 -16.68
CA PRO A 260 10.74 22.01 -15.45
C PRO A 260 9.76 22.46 -14.33
N SER A 261 9.42 21.47 -13.47
CA SER A 261 9.13 21.50 -12.02
C SER A 261 7.70 21.14 -11.54
N MET A 262 7.54 19.93 -10.97
CA MET A 262 6.86 19.66 -9.68
C MET A 262 6.84 18.16 -9.31
N PRO A 263 6.78 17.78 -8.01
CA PRO A 263 6.74 16.39 -7.55
C PRO A 263 5.37 15.98 -7.00
N LEU A 264 4.76 14.92 -7.53
CA LEU A 264 3.72 14.14 -6.84
C LEU A 264 3.48 12.82 -7.58
N LEU A 265 4.25 11.76 -7.29
CA LEU A 265 3.97 10.44 -7.88
C LEU A 265 4.51 9.27 -7.07
N LYS A 266 3.97 8.10 -7.39
CA LYS A 266 3.89 6.93 -6.54
C LYS A 266 4.16 5.67 -7.37
N SER A 267 5.34 5.05 -7.22
CA SER A 267 5.98 4.10 -8.16
C SER A 267 6.30 4.81 -9.45
N VAL A 268 7.56 5.18 -9.71
CA VAL A 268 7.89 5.91 -10.94
C VAL A 268 9.11 5.27 -11.56
N ARG A 269 9.05 5.03 -12.87
CA ARG A 269 10.25 5.04 -13.70
C ARG A 269 10.29 6.38 -14.42
N ALA A 270 11.38 7.12 -14.26
CA ALA A 270 11.60 8.41 -14.91
C ALA A 270 12.82 8.34 -15.84
N PHE A 271 12.79 9.12 -16.92
CA PHE A 271 13.83 9.15 -17.97
C PHE A 271 14.58 10.49 -18.04
N PRO A 272 15.91 10.54 -17.83
CA PRO A 272 16.76 11.30 -18.74
C PRO A 272 16.81 10.56 -20.10
N PHE A 273 17.09 11.27 -21.18
CA PHE A 273 16.90 10.85 -22.59
C PHE A 273 17.64 9.56 -23.06
N SER A 274 18.28 8.82 -22.16
CA SER A 274 19.09 7.62 -22.46
C SER A 274 19.17 6.55 -21.36
N SER A 275 18.51 6.68 -20.18
CA SER A 275 18.61 5.65 -19.10
C SER A 275 17.31 5.49 -18.30
N ILE A 276 17.08 4.28 -17.74
CA ILE A 276 15.87 3.91 -16.99
C ILE A 276 16.21 3.70 -15.52
N GLU A 277 15.51 4.38 -14.62
CA GLU A 277 15.56 4.12 -13.17
C GLU A 277 14.25 3.51 -12.66
N ALA A 278 14.31 2.55 -11.74
CA ALA A 278 13.12 1.86 -11.20
C ALA A 278 13.22 1.61 -9.69
N ARG A 279 12.08 1.67 -8.98
CA ARG A 279 11.96 1.29 -7.56
C ARG A 279 10.62 0.62 -7.28
N MET A 280 10.65 -0.63 -6.82
CA MET A 280 9.46 -1.50 -6.69
C MET A 280 9.36 -2.27 -5.35
N PRO A 281 9.26 -1.61 -4.17
CA PRO A 281 9.00 -2.30 -2.91
C PRO A 281 7.50 -2.25 -2.51
N ASN A 282 7.07 -3.24 -1.73
CA ASN A 282 5.73 -3.28 -1.14
C ASN A 282 5.52 -2.17 -0.09
N GLY A 283 4.33 -1.55 -0.09
CA GLY A 283 3.95 -0.59 0.95
C GLY A 283 2.93 0.43 0.48
N MET A 284 2.43 1.26 1.40
CA MET A 284 1.77 2.50 0.97
C MET A 284 2.84 3.36 0.34
N VAL A 285 2.46 4.09 -0.70
CA VAL A 285 3.48 4.76 -1.50
C VAL A 285 4.27 5.80 -0.70
N ARG A 286 3.63 6.51 0.24
CA ARG A 286 4.36 7.45 1.12
C ARG A 286 5.51 6.78 1.89
N ASP A 287 5.42 5.46 2.10
CA ASP A 287 6.43 4.65 2.79
C ASP A 287 7.47 4.11 1.79
N VAL A 288 7.11 3.98 0.51
CA VAL A 288 7.97 3.49 -0.57
C VAL A 288 8.91 4.57 -1.10
N PHE A 289 8.41 5.80 -1.27
CA PHE A 289 9.12 6.93 -1.84
C PHE A 289 9.53 7.92 -0.76
N ASP A 290 10.81 7.88 -0.42
CA ASP A 290 11.47 8.94 0.36
C ASP A 290 12.01 10.04 -0.58
N SER A 291 12.37 11.19 0.00
CA SER A 291 12.88 12.34 -0.77
C SER A 291 14.09 12.00 -1.63
N ALA A 292 14.99 11.15 -1.12
CA ALA A 292 16.18 10.71 -1.85
C ALA A 292 15.82 9.83 -3.06
N SER A 293 14.74 9.07 -2.99
CA SER A 293 14.29 8.22 -4.08
C SER A 293 13.56 9.00 -5.15
N ILE A 294 12.78 9.99 -4.75
CA ILE A 294 12.14 10.92 -5.68
C ILE A 294 13.21 11.74 -6.43
N SER A 295 14.27 12.17 -5.76
CA SER A 295 15.32 12.99 -6.40
C SER A 295 16.14 12.24 -7.47
N ARG A 296 16.15 10.90 -7.45
CA ARG A 296 16.81 10.09 -8.47
C ARG A 296 15.94 9.93 -9.73
N LEU A 297 14.62 9.97 -9.57
CA LEU A 297 13.64 9.87 -10.64
C LEU A 297 13.59 11.16 -11.49
N ILE A 298 14.63 11.36 -12.28
CA ILE A 298 14.80 12.51 -13.17
C ILE A 298 14.17 12.19 -14.51
N GLY A 299 13.31 13.07 -15.01
CA GLY A 299 12.86 12.97 -16.39
C GLY A 299 11.64 13.79 -16.74
N GLY A 300 11.47 13.99 -18.06
CA GLY A 300 10.27 14.62 -18.62
C GLY A 300 9.10 13.66 -18.76
N MET A 301 9.31 12.35 -18.66
CA MET A 301 8.25 11.34 -18.81
C MET A 301 8.35 10.30 -17.70
N GLY A 302 7.22 9.80 -17.23
CA GLY A 302 7.21 8.70 -16.28
C GLY A 302 5.92 7.88 -16.25
N VAL A 303 6.11 6.59 -15.93
CA VAL A 303 5.03 5.61 -15.75
C VAL A 303 4.99 5.16 -14.29
N GLY A 304 3.80 5.14 -13.68
CA GLY A 304 3.59 4.73 -12.30
C GLY A 304 2.31 3.93 -12.05
N HIS A 305 2.37 3.02 -11.08
CA HIS A 305 1.31 2.07 -10.81
C HIS A 305 1.10 1.87 -9.30
N THR A 306 -0.15 1.78 -8.88
CA THR A 306 -0.51 1.31 -7.54
C THR A 306 -1.32 0.03 -7.66
N ARG A 307 -0.83 -1.05 -7.04
CA ARG A 307 -1.39 -2.39 -7.21
C ARG A 307 -2.31 -2.77 -6.07
N TYR A 308 -3.47 -3.26 -6.44
CA TYR A 308 -4.36 -4.04 -5.62
C TYR A 308 -4.01 -5.52 -5.81
N PRO A 309 -3.79 -6.29 -4.73
CA PRO A 309 -3.50 -7.72 -4.86
C PRO A 309 -4.70 -8.45 -5.49
N THR A 310 -4.48 -9.13 -6.61
CA THR A 310 -5.47 -9.97 -7.30
C THR A 310 -5.06 -11.45 -7.21
N ALA A 311 -5.98 -12.34 -7.56
CA ALA A 311 -5.69 -13.77 -7.62
C ALA A 311 -4.50 -14.07 -8.56
N GLY A 312 -3.56 -14.89 -8.08
CA GLY A 312 -2.35 -15.26 -8.84
C GLY A 312 -1.19 -14.29 -8.67
N SER A 313 -1.31 -13.24 -7.86
CA SER A 313 -0.27 -12.24 -7.79
C SER A 313 -0.07 -11.66 -6.37
N PHE A 314 0.93 -12.18 -5.64
CA PHE A 314 1.25 -11.77 -4.25
C PHE A 314 2.72 -11.42 -4.02
N ASN A 315 3.56 -11.50 -5.07
CA ASN A 315 5.00 -11.35 -4.93
C ASN A 315 5.46 -9.91 -5.21
N ASN A 316 6.53 -9.47 -4.53
CA ASN A 316 7.19 -8.17 -4.80
C ASN A 316 7.64 -8.08 -6.27
N ALA A 317 8.06 -9.21 -6.85
CA ALA A 317 8.55 -9.30 -8.23
C ALA A 317 7.48 -8.90 -9.27
N GLU A 318 6.20 -8.96 -8.88
CA GLU A 318 5.07 -8.62 -9.75
C GLU A 318 4.60 -7.17 -9.57
N ALA A 319 5.31 -6.36 -8.78
CA ALA A 319 4.98 -4.95 -8.65
C ALA A 319 5.25 -4.23 -9.98
N GLN A 320 4.25 -3.52 -10.48
CA GLN A 320 4.33 -2.74 -11.72
C GLN A 320 4.98 -1.36 -11.48
N PRO A 321 5.55 -0.72 -12.52
CA PRO A 321 5.54 -1.12 -13.93
C PRO A 321 6.61 -2.14 -14.33
N PHE A 322 6.22 -3.06 -15.20
CA PHE A 322 7.13 -4.02 -15.84
C PHE A 322 8.00 -3.32 -16.90
N TYR A 323 9.11 -3.97 -17.23
CA TYR A 323 10.04 -3.48 -18.23
C TYR A 323 10.65 -4.61 -19.03
N VAL A 324 10.77 -4.42 -20.34
CA VAL A 324 11.59 -5.24 -21.23
C VAL A 324 12.55 -4.34 -21.99
N ASN A 325 13.81 -4.77 -22.12
CA ASN A 325 14.84 -4.02 -22.84
C ASN A 325 14.77 -4.17 -24.36
N SER A 326 14.08 -5.21 -24.84
CA SER A 326 13.92 -5.49 -26.27
C SER A 326 12.44 -5.73 -26.61
N PRO A 327 11.95 -5.21 -27.75
CA PRO A 327 12.63 -4.23 -28.59
C PRO A 327 12.55 -2.82 -27.98
N TYR A 328 13.57 -1.98 -28.25
CA TYR A 328 13.69 -0.54 -27.94
C TYR A 328 13.63 -0.09 -26.47
N GLY A 329 13.14 -0.90 -25.54
CA GLY A 329 12.97 -0.53 -24.14
C GLY A 329 11.56 -0.04 -23.83
N ILE A 330 10.72 -0.91 -23.28
CA ILE A 330 9.30 -0.67 -23.01
C ILE A 330 9.05 -0.74 -21.52
N VAL A 331 8.49 0.32 -20.95
CA VAL A 331 7.94 0.33 -19.58
C VAL A 331 6.43 0.25 -19.68
N PHE A 332 5.80 -0.60 -18.86
CA PHE A 332 4.38 -0.95 -19.03
C PHE A 332 3.63 -1.05 -17.70
N ALA A 333 2.45 -0.45 -17.65
CA ALA A 333 1.53 -0.51 -16.54
C ALA A 333 0.12 -0.84 -17.03
N HIS A 334 -0.57 -1.70 -16.28
CA HIS A 334 -1.82 -2.33 -16.65
C HIS A 334 -2.75 -2.45 -15.45
N ASN A 335 -3.98 -1.96 -15.60
CA ASN A 335 -5.12 -2.25 -14.74
C ASN A 335 -6.11 -3.09 -15.53
N GLY A 336 -6.39 -4.30 -15.05
CA GLY A 336 -7.26 -5.25 -15.73
C GLY A 336 -6.93 -6.70 -15.43
N ASN A 337 -7.51 -7.61 -16.20
CA ASN A 337 -7.15 -9.02 -16.18
C ASN A 337 -7.36 -9.68 -17.55
N LEU A 338 -6.40 -10.52 -17.98
CA LEU A 338 -6.53 -11.35 -19.17
C LEU A 338 -7.22 -12.70 -18.85
N ILE A 339 -8.11 -13.15 -19.73
CA ILE A 339 -8.86 -14.42 -19.55
C ILE A 339 -8.26 -15.59 -20.35
N ASN A 340 -7.46 -15.32 -21.39
CA ASN A 340 -6.87 -16.36 -22.24
C ASN A 340 -5.37 -16.59 -21.97
N THR A 341 -4.91 -16.34 -20.74
CA THR A 341 -3.50 -16.41 -20.31
C THR A 341 -2.82 -17.72 -20.67
N SER A 342 -3.47 -18.88 -20.46
CA SER A 342 -2.89 -20.19 -20.76
C SER A 342 -2.48 -20.34 -22.23
N SER A 343 -3.35 -19.91 -23.16
CA SER A 343 -3.05 -19.94 -24.60
C SER A 343 -1.93 -18.99 -24.98
N LEU A 344 -1.90 -17.81 -24.35
CA LEU A 344 -0.91 -16.78 -24.60
C LEU A 344 0.48 -17.17 -24.08
N LEU A 345 0.55 -17.81 -22.92
CA LEU A 345 1.80 -18.37 -22.37
C LEU A 345 2.37 -19.44 -23.31
N GLN A 346 1.53 -20.36 -23.79
CA GLN A 346 1.96 -21.37 -24.76
C GLN A 346 2.51 -20.73 -26.04
N TYR A 347 1.86 -19.69 -26.57
CA TYR A 347 2.34 -18.95 -27.73
C TYR A 347 3.67 -18.22 -27.45
N MET A 348 3.81 -17.59 -26.28
CA MET A 348 5.05 -16.93 -25.87
C MET A 348 6.23 -17.90 -25.78
N ASP A 349 6.02 -19.11 -25.25
CA ASP A 349 7.09 -20.11 -25.13
C ASP A 349 7.40 -20.79 -26.48
N ALA A 350 6.37 -21.28 -27.17
CA ALA A 350 6.54 -22.14 -28.35
C ALA A 350 6.83 -21.37 -29.64
N VAL A 351 6.38 -20.12 -29.76
CA VAL A 351 6.48 -19.34 -31.01
C VAL A 351 7.32 -18.09 -30.83
N ALA A 352 7.04 -17.27 -29.81
CA ALA A 352 7.78 -16.01 -29.61
C ALA A 352 9.14 -16.23 -28.92
N HIS A 353 9.32 -17.36 -28.24
CA HIS A 353 10.47 -17.69 -27.40
C HIS A 353 10.79 -16.60 -26.37
N ARG A 354 9.75 -16.08 -25.70
CA ARG A 354 9.85 -15.05 -24.66
C ARG A 354 9.37 -15.63 -23.34
N HIS A 355 10.30 -15.91 -22.46
CA HIS A 355 9.99 -16.43 -21.13
C HIS A 355 9.32 -15.36 -20.25
N ILE A 356 8.26 -15.75 -19.55
CA ILE A 356 7.55 -14.90 -18.58
C ILE A 356 7.99 -15.31 -17.17
N ASN A 357 8.55 -14.37 -16.41
CA ASN A 357 9.19 -14.68 -15.12
C ASN A 357 8.22 -14.73 -13.94
N THR A 358 7.04 -14.14 -14.10
CA THR A 358 6.02 -14.02 -13.05
C THR A 358 4.68 -14.60 -13.48
N SER A 359 3.78 -14.79 -12.51
CA SER A 359 2.37 -15.11 -12.75
C SER A 359 1.51 -13.89 -13.10
N SER A 360 2.11 -12.71 -13.27
CA SER A 360 1.37 -11.50 -13.62
C SER A 360 1.03 -11.49 -15.11
N ASP A 361 -0.25 -11.42 -15.40
CA ASP A 361 -0.79 -11.18 -16.73
C ASP A 361 -0.32 -9.85 -17.35
N SER A 362 0.04 -8.85 -16.54
CA SER A 362 0.69 -7.61 -17.00
C SER A 362 2.06 -7.83 -17.64
N GLU A 363 2.88 -8.77 -17.14
CA GLU A 363 4.16 -9.13 -17.77
C GLU A 363 3.89 -9.84 -19.10
N LEU A 364 2.91 -10.73 -19.14
CA LEU A 364 2.49 -11.40 -20.36
C LEU A 364 1.98 -10.40 -21.41
N LEU A 365 1.11 -9.46 -21.02
CA LEU A 365 0.57 -8.43 -21.91
C LEU A 365 1.68 -7.53 -22.48
N LEU A 366 2.63 -7.11 -21.64
CA LEU A 366 3.83 -6.38 -22.09
C LEU A 366 4.60 -7.19 -23.13
N ASN A 367 4.82 -8.48 -22.88
CA ASN A 367 5.61 -9.31 -23.77
C ASN A 367 4.91 -9.61 -25.10
N ILE A 368 3.57 -9.69 -25.12
CA ILE A 368 2.78 -9.80 -26.36
C ILE A 368 2.87 -8.50 -27.16
N PHE A 369 2.75 -7.34 -26.51
CA PHE A 369 2.94 -6.05 -27.18
C PHE A 369 4.34 -5.93 -27.79
N ALA A 370 5.38 -6.23 -27.00
CA ALA A 370 6.76 -6.22 -27.43
C ALA A 370 7.04 -7.18 -28.61
N ASN A 371 6.43 -8.37 -28.61
CA ASN A 371 6.52 -9.32 -29.71
C ASN A 371 5.86 -8.78 -31.00
N ASN A 372 4.65 -8.22 -30.91
CA ASN A 372 3.99 -7.59 -32.07
C ASN A 372 4.83 -6.42 -32.62
N LEU A 373 5.45 -5.65 -31.74
CA LEU A 373 6.33 -4.54 -32.14
C LEU A 373 7.61 -5.05 -32.82
N GLN A 374 8.17 -6.17 -32.35
CA GLN A 374 9.34 -6.82 -32.96
C GLN A 374 9.04 -7.35 -34.37
N GLN A 375 7.83 -7.85 -34.61
CA GLN A 375 7.40 -8.36 -35.92
C GLN A 375 7.36 -7.28 -37.02
N THR A 376 7.34 -6.00 -36.65
CA THR A 376 7.48 -4.89 -37.62
C THR A 376 8.86 -4.88 -38.30
N GLY A 377 9.88 -5.50 -37.69
CA GLY A 377 11.22 -5.69 -38.28
C GLY A 377 12.03 -4.41 -38.49
N LYS A 378 11.56 -3.25 -38.00
CA LYS A 378 12.21 -1.95 -38.24
C LYS A 378 13.23 -1.61 -37.17
N PHE A 379 14.38 -1.07 -37.56
CA PHE A 379 15.37 -0.59 -36.59
C PHE A 379 14.91 0.69 -35.85
N ARG A 380 14.13 1.54 -36.52
CA ARG A 380 13.50 2.73 -35.95
C ARG A 380 12.01 2.66 -36.23
N ILE A 381 11.21 2.68 -35.17
CA ILE A 381 9.76 2.65 -35.31
C ILE A 381 9.19 4.05 -35.46
N ASN A 382 7.99 4.13 -36.04
CA ASN A 382 7.16 5.32 -36.07
C ASN A 382 5.81 5.06 -35.39
N GLU A 383 4.92 6.05 -35.39
CA GLU A 383 3.60 5.93 -34.76
C GLU A 383 2.74 4.84 -35.41
N GLU A 384 2.81 4.67 -36.74
CA GLU A 384 2.09 3.62 -37.46
C GLU A 384 2.46 2.23 -36.95
N ASP A 385 3.75 1.98 -36.74
CA ASP A 385 4.26 0.69 -36.26
C ASP A 385 3.71 0.35 -34.87
N ILE A 386 3.63 1.35 -33.98
CA ILE A 386 3.06 1.19 -32.63
C ILE A 386 1.57 0.90 -32.73
N PHE A 387 0.82 1.67 -33.54
CA PHE A 387 -0.61 1.45 -33.71
C PHE A 387 -0.90 0.07 -34.32
N THR A 388 -0.13 -0.37 -35.31
CA THR A 388 -0.24 -1.71 -35.90
C THR A 388 0.07 -2.79 -34.86
N ALA A 389 1.13 -2.63 -34.06
CA ALA A 389 1.49 -3.59 -33.02
C ALA A 389 0.42 -3.69 -31.92
N LEU A 390 -0.16 -2.56 -31.51
CA LEU A 390 -1.28 -2.53 -30.57
C LEU A 390 -2.51 -3.22 -31.15
N GLY A 391 -2.85 -2.98 -32.42
CA GLY A 391 -3.95 -3.68 -33.10
C GLY A 391 -3.74 -5.20 -33.14
N GLY A 392 -2.54 -5.65 -33.50
CA GLY A 392 -2.19 -7.08 -33.50
C GLY A 392 -2.23 -7.71 -32.10
N MET A 393 -1.81 -6.99 -31.07
CA MET A 393 -1.95 -7.43 -29.68
C MET A 393 -3.42 -7.55 -29.28
N MET A 394 -4.25 -6.53 -29.53
CA MET A 394 -5.68 -6.53 -29.17
C MET A 394 -6.49 -7.63 -29.88
N GLN A 395 -6.03 -8.13 -31.03
CA GLN A 395 -6.62 -9.30 -31.68
C GLN A 395 -6.30 -10.62 -30.97
N GLN A 396 -5.16 -10.70 -30.29
CA GLN A 396 -4.68 -11.91 -29.60
C GLN A 396 -5.21 -12.01 -28.16
N VAL A 397 -5.25 -10.87 -27.46
CA VAL A 397 -5.62 -10.85 -26.04
C VAL A 397 -7.12 -10.75 -25.85
N LYS A 398 -7.63 -11.44 -24.83
CA LYS A 398 -9.02 -11.36 -24.39
C LYS A 398 -9.06 -11.03 -22.91
N GLY A 399 -10.00 -10.17 -22.53
CA GLY A 399 -10.19 -9.73 -21.15
C GLY A 399 -10.44 -8.24 -21.10
N ALA A 400 -10.11 -7.63 -19.96
CA ALA A 400 -10.28 -6.21 -19.72
C ALA A 400 -8.94 -5.60 -19.38
N TYR A 401 -8.62 -4.43 -19.93
CA TYR A 401 -7.32 -3.79 -19.72
C TYR A 401 -7.37 -2.31 -20.07
N ALA A 402 -6.86 -1.51 -19.13
CA ALA A 402 -6.46 -0.13 -19.34
C ALA A 402 -4.95 -0.06 -19.13
N CYS A 403 -4.22 0.28 -20.19
CA CYS A 403 -2.76 0.22 -20.17
C CYS A 403 -2.15 1.56 -20.51
N VAL A 404 -1.00 1.83 -19.89
CA VAL A 404 -0.11 2.90 -20.29
C VAL A 404 1.29 2.34 -20.42
N ALA A 405 1.90 2.62 -21.56
CA ALA A 405 3.23 2.20 -21.88
C ALA A 405 4.09 3.40 -22.24
N MET A 406 5.38 3.27 -22.02
CA MET A 406 6.36 4.27 -22.39
C MET A 406 7.51 3.60 -23.12
N LEU A 407 7.86 4.16 -24.25
CA LEU A 407 8.89 3.64 -25.13
C LEU A 407 10.09 4.57 -25.11
N ALA A 408 11.27 4.03 -24.80
CA ALA A 408 12.49 4.82 -24.70
C ALA A 408 12.79 5.57 -26.01
N GLY A 409 13.08 6.86 -25.89
CA GLY A 409 13.41 7.71 -27.04
C GLY A 409 12.23 8.09 -27.96
N PHE A 410 11.00 7.65 -27.66
CA PHE A 410 9.84 7.89 -28.51
C PHE A 410 8.74 8.70 -27.82
N GLY A 411 8.11 8.15 -26.78
CA GLY A 411 6.95 8.78 -26.14
C GLY A 411 6.20 7.87 -25.18
N ILE A 412 5.06 8.37 -24.70
CA ILE A 412 4.13 7.65 -23.83
C ILE A 412 2.83 7.36 -24.59
N MET A 413 2.21 6.23 -24.31
CA MET A 413 0.97 5.81 -24.95
C MET A 413 -0.01 5.23 -23.94
N ALA A 414 -1.29 5.42 -24.19
CA ALA A 414 -2.38 4.81 -23.45
C ALA A 414 -3.32 4.08 -24.40
N PHE A 415 -3.87 2.96 -23.98
CA PHE A 415 -4.87 2.23 -24.76
C PHE A 415 -5.82 1.46 -23.86
N ARG A 416 -7.02 1.20 -24.38
CA ARG A 416 -8.13 0.60 -23.65
C ARG A 416 -8.68 -0.61 -24.39
N ASP A 417 -9.15 -1.61 -23.65
CA ASP A 417 -9.75 -2.82 -24.21
C ASP A 417 -10.93 -2.50 -25.15
N PRO A 418 -11.22 -3.37 -26.14
CA PRO A 418 -12.30 -3.14 -27.12
C PRO A 418 -13.70 -3.02 -26.52
N ASN A 419 -13.92 -3.51 -25.30
CA ASN A 419 -15.19 -3.39 -24.58
C ASN A 419 -15.25 -2.14 -23.69
N GLY A 420 -14.13 -1.43 -23.49
CA GLY A 420 -14.06 -0.27 -22.61
C GLY A 420 -14.33 -0.58 -21.14
N ILE A 421 -13.99 -1.79 -20.66
CA ILE A 421 -14.36 -2.25 -19.31
C ILE A 421 -13.59 -1.46 -18.25
N ARG A 422 -12.26 -1.38 -18.36
CA ARG A 422 -11.40 -0.68 -17.38
C ARG A 422 -11.29 0.80 -17.71
N PRO A 423 -11.35 1.73 -16.74
CA PRO A 423 -11.30 3.15 -17.02
C PRO A 423 -9.87 3.66 -17.26
N VAL A 424 -9.72 4.53 -18.26
CA VAL A 424 -8.53 5.35 -18.49
C VAL A 424 -8.89 6.59 -19.29
N GLY A 425 -8.34 7.73 -18.89
CA GLY A 425 -8.51 9.00 -19.57
C GLY A 425 -7.23 9.81 -19.63
N MET A 426 -7.29 10.88 -20.42
CA MET A 426 -6.23 11.84 -20.66
C MET A 426 -6.65 13.22 -20.19
N ALA A 427 -5.71 13.99 -19.66
CA ALA A 427 -5.86 15.41 -19.37
C ALA A 427 -4.62 16.18 -19.82
N LEU A 428 -4.73 17.50 -19.94
CA LEU A 428 -3.63 18.37 -20.35
C LEU A 428 -3.52 19.59 -19.45
N ARG A 429 -2.32 20.14 -19.34
CA ARG A 429 -2.04 21.37 -18.60
C ARG A 429 -1.12 22.25 -19.43
N LYS A 430 -1.40 23.55 -19.50
CA LYS A 430 -0.50 24.50 -20.18
C LYS A 430 0.82 24.62 -19.40
N SER A 431 1.95 24.48 -20.08
CA SER A 431 3.30 24.55 -19.48
C SER A 431 4.24 25.30 -20.41
N GLY A 432 4.65 26.51 -20.02
CA GLY A 432 5.46 27.40 -20.85
C GLY A 432 4.85 27.63 -22.24
N ASN A 433 5.59 27.24 -23.29
CA ASN A 433 5.16 27.35 -24.70
C ASN A 433 4.43 26.10 -25.22
N GLY A 434 4.19 25.09 -24.38
CA GLY A 434 3.56 23.83 -24.78
C GLY A 434 2.56 23.31 -23.76
N HIS A 435 2.33 22.00 -23.81
CA HIS A 435 1.40 21.30 -22.93
C HIS A 435 2.08 20.12 -22.25
N ASP A 436 1.78 19.96 -20.97
CA ASP A 436 2.00 18.71 -20.24
C ASP A 436 0.76 17.84 -20.43
N TYR A 437 0.96 16.53 -20.50
CA TYR A 437 -0.13 15.56 -20.64
C TYR A 437 -0.10 14.54 -19.51
N LEU A 438 -1.27 14.07 -19.14
CA LEU A 438 -1.48 13.10 -18.08
C LEU A 438 -2.41 12.00 -18.59
N PHE A 439 -2.04 10.75 -18.35
CA PHE A 439 -2.98 9.63 -18.40
C PHE A 439 -3.28 9.13 -16.99
N ALA A 440 -4.53 8.79 -16.71
CA ALA A 440 -4.91 8.23 -15.41
C ALA A 440 -6.13 7.33 -15.52
N SER A 441 -6.32 6.44 -14.53
CA SER A 441 -7.55 5.64 -14.43
C SER A 441 -8.78 6.48 -14.05
N GLU A 442 -8.58 7.58 -13.32
CA GLU A 442 -9.68 8.40 -12.79
C GLU A 442 -9.39 9.91 -12.95
N SER A 443 -10.44 10.69 -13.22
CA SER A 443 -10.32 12.15 -13.46
C SER A 443 -9.79 12.93 -12.27
N VAL A 444 -10.04 12.47 -11.04
CA VAL A 444 -9.59 13.13 -9.80
C VAL A 444 -8.06 13.28 -9.73
N VAL A 445 -7.30 12.43 -10.44
CA VAL A 445 -5.85 12.56 -10.56
C VAL A 445 -5.48 13.82 -11.34
N ALA A 446 -6.24 14.15 -12.39
CA ALA A 446 -6.04 15.37 -13.17
C ALA A 446 -6.30 16.62 -12.32
N ASP A 447 -7.41 16.62 -11.57
CA ASP A 447 -7.77 17.73 -10.68
C ASP A 447 -6.68 17.96 -9.62
N ALA A 448 -6.21 16.89 -8.98
CA ALA A 448 -5.13 16.97 -7.98
C ALA A 448 -3.80 17.44 -8.57
N GLY A 449 -3.55 17.17 -9.86
CA GLY A 449 -2.34 17.57 -10.59
C GLY A 449 -2.44 18.95 -11.27
N GLY A 450 -3.59 19.63 -11.17
CA GLY A 450 -3.86 20.89 -11.88
C GLY A 450 -3.94 20.73 -13.40
N PHE A 451 -4.30 19.55 -13.89
CA PHE A 451 -4.61 19.30 -15.30
C PHE A 451 -6.09 19.57 -15.56
N SER A 452 -6.41 19.94 -16.80
CA SER A 452 -7.74 20.25 -17.29
C SER A 452 -8.06 19.44 -18.54
N GLU A 453 -9.27 19.61 -19.09
CA GLU A 453 -9.70 18.97 -20.34
C GLU A 453 -9.66 17.43 -20.30
N TRP A 454 -10.25 16.85 -19.25
CA TRP A 454 -10.39 15.39 -19.13
C TRP A 454 -11.14 14.80 -20.34
N ARG A 455 -10.58 13.74 -20.92
CA ARG A 455 -11.15 12.96 -22.02
C ARG A 455 -10.88 11.49 -21.78
N ASP A 456 -11.92 10.66 -21.72
CA ASP A 456 -11.76 9.21 -21.67
C ASP A 456 -11.13 8.68 -22.97
N VAL A 457 -10.33 7.61 -22.85
CA VAL A 457 -9.85 6.83 -23.99
C VAL A 457 -10.99 5.91 -24.42
N LYS A 458 -11.31 5.90 -25.71
CA LYS A 458 -12.43 5.14 -26.24
C LYS A 458 -12.14 3.63 -26.27
N PRO A 459 -13.16 2.76 -26.29
CA PRO A 459 -12.96 1.31 -26.42
C PRO A 459 -12.16 0.96 -27.67
N GLY A 460 -11.06 0.22 -27.52
CA GLY A 460 -10.15 -0.15 -28.61
C GLY A 460 -9.32 1.01 -29.22
N GLU A 461 -9.36 2.19 -28.60
CA GLU A 461 -8.54 3.34 -28.99
C GLU A 461 -7.15 3.24 -28.36
N ALA A 462 -6.15 3.75 -29.08
CA ALA A 462 -4.83 4.05 -28.57
C ALA A 462 -4.50 5.54 -28.79
N ILE A 463 -3.84 6.13 -27.80
CA ILE A 463 -3.35 7.51 -27.84
C ILE A 463 -1.85 7.47 -27.62
N ILE A 464 -1.09 8.16 -28.48
CA ILE A 464 0.35 8.29 -28.41
C ILE A 464 0.68 9.77 -28.23
N ILE A 465 1.56 10.06 -27.27
CA ILE A 465 2.08 11.39 -26.99
C ILE A 465 3.58 11.37 -27.21
N THR A 466 4.03 12.16 -28.19
CA THR A 466 5.44 12.36 -28.49
C THR A 466 5.81 13.83 -28.22
N ARG A 467 7.09 14.17 -28.42
CA ARG A 467 7.52 15.58 -28.40
C ARG A 467 6.89 16.43 -29.50
N ASN A 468 6.43 15.80 -30.58
CA ASN A 468 5.92 16.49 -31.76
C ASN A 468 4.41 16.73 -31.67
N GLY A 469 3.69 15.96 -30.86
CA GLY A 469 2.25 16.12 -30.68
C GLY A 469 1.56 14.89 -30.10
N VAL A 470 0.24 14.90 -30.22
CA VAL A 470 -0.67 13.85 -29.76
C VAL A 470 -1.37 13.22 -30.96
N SER A 471 -1.31 11.89 -31.05
CA SER A 471 -1.96 11.10 -32.09
C SER A 471 -2.95 10.13 -31.44
N ARG A 472 -4.17 10.07 -31.97
CA ARG A 472 -5.24 9.16 -31.51
C ARG A 472 -5.65 8.25 -32.66
N ARG A 473 -5.87 6.95 -32.38
CA ARG A 473 -6.32 5.99 -33.40
C ARG A 473 -7.17 4.88 -32.82
N GLN A 474 -8.21 4.50 -33.56
CA GLN A 474 -8.91 3.25 -33.34
C GLN A 474 -8.05 2.08 -33.84
N VAL A 475 -7.51 1.26 -32.94
CA VAL A 475 -6.58 0.16 -33.29
C VAL A 475 -7.24 -1.21 -33.30
N ALA A 476 -8.36 -1.35 -32.60
CA ALA A 476 -9.24 -2.52 -32.67
C ALA A 476 -10.67 -2.05 -32.96
N PRO A 477 -11.48 -2.78 -33.74
CA PRO A 477 -12.90 -2.47 -33.86
C PRO A 477 -13.56 -2.42 -32.46
N PRO A 478 -14.31 -1.37 -32.11
CA PRO A 478 -15.04 -1.34 -30.85
C PRO A 478 -15.97 -2.56 -30.75
N ALA A 479 -15.87 -3.29 -29.65
CA ALA A 479 -16.84 -4.33 -29.30
C ALA A 479 -18.05 -3.68 -28.58
N THR A 480 -18.88 -4.49 -27.92
CA THR A 480 -19.93 -3.97 -27.05
C THR A 480 -19.30 -3.10 -25.95
N PHE A 481 -19.56 -1.79 -25.99
CA PHE A 481 -19.11 -0.87 -24.97
C PHE A 481 -19.83 -1.16 -23.65
N ALA A 482 -19.08 -1.63 -22.66
CA ALA A 482 -19.57 -2.12 -21.38
C ALA A 482 -18.61 -1.72 -20.23
N PRO A 483 -18.62 -0.46 -19.78
CA PRO A 483 -17.89 -0.03 -18.59
C PRO A 483 -18.23 -0.88 -17.38
N ASP A 484 -17.28 -1.11 -16.48
CA ASP A 484 -17.49 -1.88 -15.26
C ASP A 484 -18.48 -1.19 -14.31
N MET A 485 -19.61 -1.85 -14.04
CA MET A 485 -20.63 -1.36 -13.10
C MET A 485 -20.08 -1.17 -11.68
N PHE A 486 -19.10 -1.98 -11.28
CA PHE A 486 -18.58 -1.99 -9.92
C PHE A 486 -17.69 -0.78 -9.61
N GLU A 487 -17.15 -0.11 -10.64
CA GLU A 487 -16.48 1.19 -10.51
C GLU A 487 -17.44 2.24 -9.93
N TYR A 488 -18.66 2.31 -10.48
CA TYR A 488 -19.70 3.23 -10.01
C TYR A 488 -20.23 2.87 -8.63
N VAL A 489 -20.44 1.58 -8.35
CA VAL A 489 -20.96 1.10 -7.06
C VAL A 489 -19.98 1.40 -5.92
N TYR A 490 -18.70 1.04 -6.09
CA TYR A 490 -17.76 1.02 -4.95
C TYR A 490 -16.34 1.48 -5.28
N PHE A 491 -15.77 1.02 -6.39
CA PHE A 491 -14.31 1.05 -6.55
C PHE A 491 -13.76 2.45 -6.83
N ALA A 492 -14.38 3.20 -7.74
CA ALA A 492 -13.96 4.54 -8.08
C ALA A 492 -14.25 5.55 -6.96
N ARG A 493 -13.47 6.62 -6.92
CA ARG A 493 -13.75 7.72 -6.01
C ARG A 493 -15.01 8.49 -6.44
N PRO A 494 -15.79 9.02 -5.47
CA PRO A 494 -17.02 9.75 -5.78
C PRO A 494 -16.77 11.04 -6.59
N ASP A 495 -15.61 11.68 -6.41
CA ASP A 495 -15.23 12.89 -7.13
C ASP A 495 -14.68 12.64 -8.55
N SER A 496 -14.69 11.39 -9.02
CA SER A 496 -14.29 11.03 -10.38
C SER A 496 -15.46 11.10 -11.37
N VAL A 497 -15.10 11.36 -12.63
CA VAL A 497 -15.97 11.24 -13.81
C VAL A 497 -15.39 10.15 -14.70
N LEU A 498 -16.18 9.13 -14.99
CA LEU A 498 -15.81 7.99 -15.83
C LEU A 498 -16.75 7.94 -17.03
N ASP A 499 -16.23 7.96 -18.25
CA ASP A 499 -17.03 7.91 -19.48
C ASP A 499 -18.16 8.96 -19.49
N GLY A 500 -17.87 10.17 -19.01
CA GLY A 500 -18.81 11.28 -18.88
C GLY A 500 -19.81 11.18 -17.70
N ILE A 501 -19.77 10.12 -16.90
CA ILE A 501 -20.67 9.90 -15.76
C ILE A 501 -19.97 10.28 -14.45
N SER A 502 -20.59 11.16 -13.67
CA SER A 502 -20.15 11.45 -12.30
C SER A 502 -20.48 10.29 -11.36
N VAL A 503 -19.45 9.74 -10.72
CA VAL A 503 -19.61 8.64 -9.75
C VAL A 503 -20.44 9.08 -8.54
N TYR A 504 -20.27 10.32 -8.07
CA TYR A 504 -21.10 10.87 -7.00
C TYR A 504 -22.58 10.90 -7.36
N ARG A 505 -22.93 11.41 -8.56
CA ARG A 505 -24.33 11.50 -9.00
C ARG A 505 -24.95 10.14 -9.24
N SER A 506 -24.20 9.17 -9.77
CA SER A 506 -24.72 7.81 -9.92
C SER A 506 -25.02 7.17 -8.56
N ARG A 507 -24.17 7.36 -7.56
CA ARG A 507 -24.44 6.88 -6.18
C ARG A 507 -25.63 7.58 -5.50
N MET A 508 -25.88 8.85 -5.80
CA MET A 508 -27.10 9.53 -5.35
C MET A 508 -28.34 8.88 -5.97
N ALA A 509 -28.34 8.64 -7.28
CA ALA A 509 -29.43 7.99 -7.99
C ALA A 509 -29.68 6.55 -7.50
N MET A 510 -28.60 5.80 -7.17
CA MET A 510 -28.73 4.50 -6.52
C MET A 510 -29.46 4.61 -5.18
N GLY A 511 -29.19 5.64 -4.38
CA GLY A 511 -29.89 5.91 -3.13
C GLY A 511 -31.39 6.19 -3.33
N ASP A 512 -31.72 6.97 -4.36
CA ASP A 512 -33.11 7.29 -4.68
C ASP A 512 -33.90 6.06 -5.13
N ALA A 513 -33.30 5.21 -5.98
CA ALA A 513 -33.93 3.98 -6.43
C ALA A 513 -34.01 2.92 -5.31
N LEU A 514 -32.99 2.84 -4.45
CA LEU A 514 -33.00 1.94 -3.29
C LEU A 514 -34.08 2.34 -2.29
N ALA A 515 -34.38 3.63 -2.14
CA ALA A 515 -35.48 4.10 -1.30
C ALA A 515 -36.82 3.51 -1.75
N ASP A 516 -37.10 3.52 -3.06
CA ASP A 516 -38.35 2.98 -3.62
C ASP A 516 -38.46 1.48 -3.35
N GLN A 517 -37.34 0.76 -3.49
CA GLN A 517 -37.26 -0.67 -3.18
C GLN A 517 -37.47 -0.93 -1.69
N VAL A 518 -36.82 -0.16 -0.82
CA VAL A 518 -36.95 -0.28 0.63
C VAL A 518 -38.38 -0.01 1.08
N GLN A 519 -39.01 1.06 0.60
CA GLN A 519 -40.38 1.40 0.95
C GLN A 519 -41.34 0.25 0.60
N ARG A 520 -41.20 -0.34 -0.59
CA ARG A 520 -42.02 -1.46 -1.05
C ARG A 520 -41.85 -2.68 -0.15
N VAL A 521 -40.61 -3.11 0.08
CA VAL A 521 -40.32 -4.34 0.84
C VAL A 521 -40.68 -4.17 2.33
N LEU A 522 -40.49 -2.98 2.91
CA LEU A 522 -40.92 -2.71 4.28
C LEU A 522 -42.45 -2.78 4.43
N ALA A 523 -43.21 -2.26 3.46
CA ALA A 523 -44.67 -2.36 3.45
C ALA A 523 -45.14 -3.81 3.32
N GLU A 524 -44.54 -4.60 2.42
CA GLU A 524 -44.84 -6.03 2.25
C GLU A 524 -44.60 -6.86 3.52
N ASN A 525 -43.62 -6.46 4.34
CA ASN A 525 -43.27 -7.16 5.57
C ASN A 525 -43.87 -6.53 6.84
N ASN A 526 -44.68 -5.47 6.69
CA ASN A 526 -45.26 -4.69 7.80
C ASN A 526 -44.21 -4.27 8.84
N LEU A 527 -43.09 -3.72 8.35
CA LEU A 527 -41.95 -3.27 9.17
C LEU A 527 -41.80 -1.75 9.10
N THR A 528 -41.37 -1.16 10.21
CA THR A 528 -41.00 0.25 10.29
C THR A 528 -39.53 0.40 10.63
N VAL A 529 -38.93 1.49 10.15
CA VAL A 529 -37.54 1.88 10.40
C VAL A 529 -37.54 3.25 11.07
N ASP A 530 -36.73 3.41 12.11
CA ASP A 530 -36.64 4.66 12.87
C ASP A 530 -35.48 5.56 12.39
N VAL A 531 -34.44 4.96 11.81
CA VAL A 531 -33.20 5.65 11.43
C VAL A 531 -32.46 4.93 10.31
N VAL A 532 -31.86 5.70 9.41
CA VAL A 532 -30.95 5.24 8.37
C VAL A 532 -29.51 5.47 8.81
N ILE A 533 -28.69 4.41 8.74
CA ILE A 533 -27.29 4.42 9.18
C ILE A 533 -26.42 3.85 8.05
N PRO A 534 -25.48 4.62 7.46
CA PRO A 534 -24.57 4.09 6.46
C PRO A 534 -23.46 3.24 7.09
N VAL A 535 -22.98 2.27 6.33
CA VAL A 535 -21.65 1.70 6.53
C VAL A 535 -20.62 2.62 5.88
N PRO A 536 -19.66 3.18 6.63
CA PRO A 536 -18.71 4.14 6.08
C PRO A 536 -17.56 3.45 5.31
N ASP A 537 -17.02 4.05 4.25
CA ASP A 537 -17.25 5.45 3.81
C ASP A 537 -18.13 5.57 2.55
N THR A 538 -18.18 4.55 1.68
CA THR A 538 -18.76 4.62 0.33
C THR A 538 -20.27 4.85 0.35
N SER A 539 -21.00 4.13 1.20
CA SER A 539 -22.47 4.11 1.21
C SER A 539 -23.09 5.39 1.75
N ARG A 540 -22.30 6.33 2.28
CA ARG A 540 -22.80 7.60 2.83
C ARG A 540 -23.65 8.38 1.83
N VAL A 541 -23.20 8.46 0.57
CA VAL A 541 -23.88 9.22 -0.49
C VAL A 541 -25.27 8.64 -0.75
N ALA A 542 -25.34 7.34 -1.04
CA ALA A 542 -26.59 6.65 -1.31
C ALA A 542 -27.52 6.62 -0.09
N ALA A 543 -26.98 6.39 1.11
CA ALA A 543 -27.76 6.34 2.35
C ALA A 543 -28.37 7.71 2.72
N LEU A 544 -27.65 8.81 2.46
CA LEU A 544 -28.17 10.15 2.70
C LEU A 544 -29.36 10.45 1.77
N ASN A 545 -29.20 10.19 0.47
CA ASN A 545 -30.28 10.34 -0.51
C ASN A 545 -31.49 9.46 -0.17
N LEU A 546 -31.24 8.20 0.16
CA LEU A 546 -32.26 7.26 0.60
C LEU A 546 -33.03 7.78 1.81
N ALA A 547 -32.33 8.27 2.83
CA ALA A 547 -32.95 8.78 4.06
C ALA A 547 -33.81 10.02 3.77
N GLN A 548 -33.34 10.93 2.91
CA GLN A 548 -34.10 12.11 2.49
C GLN A 548 -35.39 11.72 1.77
N LYS A 549 -35.31 10.78 0.82
CA LYS A 549 -36.46 10.32 0.04
C LYS A 549 -37.48 9.57 0.90
N LEU A 550 -37.02 8.75 1.85
CA LEU A 550 -37.89 8.08 2.82
C LEU A 550 -38.37 9.00 3.96
N GLN A 551 -37.89 10.24 4.03
CA GLN A 551 -38.15 11.18 5.13
C GLN A 551 -37.79 10.61 6.51
N LEU A 552 -36.70 9.83 6.57
CA LEU A 552 -36.19 9.22 7.80
C LEU A 552 -34.93 9.97 8.29
N PRO A 553 -34.69 10.00 9.61
CA PRO A 553 -33.44 10.54 10.14
C PRO A 553 -32.21 9.78 9.62
N TYR A 554 -31.22 10.52 9.12
CA TYR A 554 -29.89 10.01 8.83
C TYR A 554 -28.98 10.19 10.05
N ARG A 555 -28.27 9.14 10.45
CA ARG A 555 -27.32 9.19 11.58
C ARG A 555 -26.03 8.44 11.26
N GLU A 556 -24.90 9.04 11.63
CA GLU A 556 -23.59 8.36 11.61
C GLU A 556 -23.49 7.40 12.81
N GLY A 557 -24.17 6.26 12.74
CA GLY A 557 -24.11 5.24 13.79
C GLY A 557 -22.78 4.47 13.83
N PHE A 558 -22.11 4.33 12.69
CA PHE A 558 -20.79 3.68 12.60
C PHE A 558 -19.69 4.70 12.33
N ILE A 559 -18.64 4.64 13.14
CA ILE A 559 -17.43 5.45 12.94
C ILE A 559 -16.29 4.55 12.48
N LYS A 560 -15.73 4.85 11.32
CA LYS A 560 -14.56 4.16 10.78
C LYS A 560 -13.30 4.60 11.52
N ASN A 561 -12.57 3.64 12.06
CA ASN A 561 -11.24 3.89 12.62
C ASN A 561 -10.27 4.17 11.48
N ARG A 562 -9.82 5.42 11.33
CA ARG A 562 -8.95 5.83 10.21
C ARG A 562 -7.55 5.20 10.30
N TYR A 563 -7.09 4.94 11.52
CA TYR A 563 -5.74 4.49 11.84
C TYR A 563 -5.64 2.99 12.19
N VAL A 564 -6.29 2.12 11.41
CA VAL A 564 -6.09 0.67 11.57
C VAL A 564 -4.71 0.29 11.03
N GLY A 565 -3.81 -0.14 11.92
CA GLY A 565 -2.53 -0.77 11.55
C GLY A 565 -2.71 -2.24 11.15
N ARG A 566 -1.70 -2.85 10.51
CA ARG A 566 -1.71 -4.31 10.23
C ARG A 566 -1.79 -5.07 11.55
N THR A 567 -2.68 -6.06 11.63
CA THR A 567 -2.75 -6.97 12.77
C THR A 567 -1.57 -7.93 12.68
N PHE A 568 -0.66 -7.91 13.66
CA PHE A 568 0.34 -8.98 13.79
C PHE A 568 -0.38 -10.33 13.93
N ILE A 569 0.22 -11.40 13.39
CA ILE A 569 -0.28 -12.77 13.53
C ILE A 569 -0.52 -13.02 15.03
N MET A 570 -1.79 -13.20 15.41
CA MET A 570 -2.18 -13.50 16.78
C MET A 570 -2.62 -14.97 16.83
N PRO A 571 -1.98 -15.84 17.63
CA PRO A 571 -2.40 -17.22 17.77
C PRO A 571 -3.74 -17.29 18.53
N GLY A 572 -4.77 -17.90 17.94
CA GLY A 572 -6.07 -18.16 18.57
C GLY A 572 -7.30 -17.82 17.71
N GLN A 573 -8.19 -18.80 17.50
CA GLN A 573 -9.45 -18.67 16.74
C GLN A 573 -10.44 -17.66 17.35
N GLU A 574 -10.52 -17.54 18.68
CA GLU A 574 -11.46 -16.64 19.35
C GLU A 574 -11.16 -15.15 19.14
N MET A 575 -9.89 -14.78 18.94
CA MET A 575 -9.48 -13.38 18.77
C MET A 575 -9.62 -12.87 17.33
N ARG A 576 -9.88 -13.74 16.34
CA ARG A 576 -10.25 -13.35 14.97
C ARG A 576 -11.63 -12.69 14.89
N LYS A 577 -12.53 -12.95 15.85
CA LYS A 577 -13.84 -12.27 15.98
C LYS A 577 -13.73 -10.76 16.32
N LYS A 578 -12.53 -10.23 16.63
CA LYS A 578 -12.30 -8.81 16.94
C LYS A 578 -11.85 -7.97 15.73
N ASN A 579 -12.04 -8.42 14.50
CA ASN A 579 -11.49 -7.73 13.32
C ASN A 579 -12.37 -6.59 12.78
N VAL A 580 -13.71 -6.67 12.78
CA VAL A 580 -14.54 -5.53 12.36
C VAL A 580 -14.69 -4.48 13.46
N ARG A 581 -14.77 -4.85 14.74
CA ARG A 581 -14.70 -3.86 15.87
C ARG A 581 -13.40 -3.03 15.87
N ARG A 582 -12.33 -3.53 15.23
CA ARG A 582 -11.09 -2.76 15.01
C ARG A 582 -11.22 -1.76 13.86
N LYS A 583 -12.07 -2.05 12.87
CA LYS A 583 -12.29 -1.21 11.68
C LYS A 583 -13.40 -0.17 11.87
N LEU A 584 -14.45 -0.54 12.61
CA LEU A 584 -15.65 0.25 12.83
C LEU A 584 -16.01 0.24 14.32
N ASN A 585 -16.52 1.36 14.81
CA ASN A 585 -17.10 1.47 16.14
C ASN A 585 -18.58 1.86 16.02
N ALA A 586 -19.46 1.25 16.82
CA ALA A 586 -20.88 1.55 16.83
C ALA A 586 -21.21 2.54 17.97
N MET A 587 -21.90 3.64 17.67
CA MET A 587 -22.34 4.62 18.66
C MET A 587 -23.68 4.19 19.26
N ALA A 588 -23.66 3.59 20.46
CA ALA A 588 -24.85 2.98 21.08
C ALA A 588 -26.12 3.87 21.06
N LEU A 589 -25.99 5.18 21.33
CA LEU A 589 -27.11 6.13 21.34
C LEU A 589 -27.90 6.18 20.01
N GLU A 590 -27.27 5.84 18.90
CA GLU A 590 -27.91 5.80 17.60
C GLU A 590 -28.69 4.50 17.33
N PHE A 591 -28.50 3.46 18.13
CA PHE A 591 -29.09 2.12 17.93
C PHE A 591 -30.08 1.70 19.03
N VAL A 592 -29.85 2.07 20.30
CA VAL A 592 -30.63 1.56 21.44
C VAL A 592 -32.14 1.75 21.22
N GLY A 593 -32.88 0.64 21.25
CA GLY A 593 -34.34 0.60 21.18
C GLY A 593 -34.94 0.87 19.78
N LYS A 594 -34.12 1.08 18.75
CA LYS A 594 -34.56 1.47 17.40
C LYS A 594 -34.56 0.29 16.42
N ASN A 595 -35.48 0.31 15.46
CA ASN A 595 -35.40 -0.46 14.23
C ASN A 595 -34.49 0.30 13.25
N VAL A 596 -33.30 -0.22 12.99
CA VAL A 596 -32.28 0.46 12.18
C VAL A 596 -32.25 -0.07 10.76
N LEU A 597 -32.12 0.82 9.78
CA LEU A 597 -31.80 0.49 8.40
C LEU A 597 -30.33 0.78 8.14
N ILE A 598 -29.52 -0.28 8.06
CA ILE A 598 -28.11 -0.19 7.72
C ILE A 598 -27.99 -0.22 6.20
N VAL A 599 -27.36 0.79 5.61
CA VAL A 599 -27.12 0.85 4.16
C VAL A 599 -25.64 0.58 3.88
N ASP A 600 -25.38 -0.46 3.10
CA ASP A 600 -24.04 -0.87 2.66
C ASP A 600 -23.94 -0.79 1.12
N ASP A 601 -22.73 -0.66 0.59
CA ASP A 601 -22.54 -0.56 -0.87
C ASP A 601 -22.85 -1.91 -1.55
N SER A 602 -22.38 -3.00 -0.95
CA SER A 602 -22.48 -4.34 -1.51
C SER A 602 -22.30 -5.41 -0.42
N ILE A 603 -22.80 -6.63 -0.69
CA ILE A 603 -22.63 -7.79 0.18
C ILE A 603 -21.91 -8.90 -0.60
N VAL A 604 -20.64 -9.13 -0.28
CA VAL A 604 -19.77 -10.10 -1.00
C VAL A 604 -19.69 -11.45 -0.27
N ARG A 605 -18.82 -11.59 0.75
CA ARG A 605 -18.68 -12.81 1.58
C ARG A 605 -19.68 -12.87 2.74
N GLY A 606 -20.34 -11.74 3.05
CA GLY A 606 -21.27 -11.60 4.18
C GLY A 606 -20.63 -11.58 5.58
N THR A 607 -19.34 -11.92 5.74
CA THR A 607 -18.66 -11.93 7.04
C THR A 607 -18.59 -10.55 7.68
N THR A 608 -18.26 -9.52 6.91
CA THR A 608 -18.22 -8.13 7.39
C THR A 608 -19.61 -7.64 7.79
N SER A 609 -20.61 -7.85 6.92
CA SER A 609 -22.00 -7.47 7.18
C SER A 609 -22.53 -8.17 8.44
N LYS A 610 -22.21 -9.46 8.64
CA LYS A 610 -22.55 -10.21 9.85
C LYS A 610 -21.98 -9.56 11.12
N GLU A 611 -20.72 -9.16 11.10
CA GLU A 611 -20.11 -8.47 12.25
C GLU A 611 -20.72 -7.07 12.46
N ILE A 612 -21.06 -6.34 11.39
CA ILE A 612 -21.74 -5.03 11.46
C ILE A 612 -23.12 -5.16 12.11
N ILE A 613 -23.92 -6.13 11.67
CA ILE A 613 -25.24 -6.41 12.23
C ILE A 613 -25.11 -6.82 13.70
N GLN A 614 -24.16 -7.69 14.03
CA GLN A 614 -23.93 -8.10 15.41
C GLN A 614 -23.55 -6.90 16.29
N MET A 615 -22.68 -6.00 15.82
CA MET A 615 -22.35 -4.78 16.57
C MET A 615 -23.57 -3.91 16.83
N ALA A 616 -24.46 -3.73 15.85
CA ALA A 616 -25.70 -2.99 16.03
C ALA A 616 -26.63 -3.64 17.06
N LYS A 617 -26.78 -4.98 17.02
CA LYS A 617 -27.57 -5.74 18.00
C LYS A 617 -26.96 -5.67 19.40
N ASP A 618 -25.63 -5.79 19.51
CA ASP A 618 -24.90 -5.74 20.78
C ASP A 618 -25.08 -4.40 21.51
N VAL A 619 -25.21 -3.29 20.76
CA VAL A 619 -25.46 -1.96 21.33
C VAL A 619 -26.96 -1.64 21.50
N GLY A 620 -27.84 -2.62 21.29
CA GLY A 620 -29.27 -2.52 21.64
C GLY A 620 -30.23 -2.18 20.50
N ALA A 621 -29.86 -2.37 19.23
CA ALA A 621 -30.81 -2.28 18.11
C ALA A 621 -31.94 -3.33 18.27
N LYS A 622 -33.19 -2.91 18.06
CA LYS A 622 -34.39 -3.78 18.19
C LYS A 622 -34.56 -4.71 16.99
N LYS A 623 -34.46 -4.15 15.79
CA LYS A 623 -34.42 -4.87 14.51
C LYS A 623 -33.33 -4.25 13.65
N VAL A 624 -32.61 -5.08 12.91
CA VAL A 624 -31.57 -4.65 11.98
C VAL A 624 -31.94 -5.06 10.57
N ILE A 625 -32.40 -4.09 9.78
CA ILE A 625 -32.67 -4.22 8.36
C ILE A 625 -31.41 -3.78 7.61
N VAL A 626 -30.99 -4.53 6.60
CA VAL A 626 -29.84 -4.17 5.76
C VAL A 626 -30.31 -3.90 4.34
N ALA A 627 -29.89 -2.79 3.76
CA ALA A 627 -30.07 -2.48 2.35
C ALA A 627 -28.73 -2.38 1.63
N SER A 628 -28.61 -3.07 0.49
CA SER A 628 -27.42 -3.09 -0.37
C SER A 628 -27.68 -2.26 -1.62
N CYS A 629 -26.81 -1.29 -1.90
CA CYS A 629 -26.87 -0.47 -3.13
C CYS A 629 -26.59 -1.29 -4.40
N ALA A 630 -25.92 -2.43 -4.27
CA ALA A 630 -25.74 -3.40 -5.35
C ALA A 630 -26.77 -4.54 -5.28
N PRO A 631 -27.13 -5.16 -6.42
CA PRO A 631 -27.77 -6.47 -6.48
C PRO A 631 -26.92 -7.56 -5.81
N PRO A 632 -27.48 -8.75 -5.55
CA PRO A 632 -26.72 -9.86 -4.98
C PRO A 632 -25.55 -10.27 -5.89
N ILE A 633 -24.33 -10.26 -5.35
CA ILE A 633 -23.11 -10.65 -6.08
C ILE A 633 -23.02 -12.17 -6.07
N ARG A 634 -23.19 -12.78 -7.25
CA ARG A 634 -23.29 -14.24 -7.41
C ARG A 634 -22.13 -14.85 -8.20
N TYR A 635 -21.38 -14.03 -8.91
CA TYR A 635 -20.29 -14.49 -9.78
C TYR A 635 -19.00 -13.70 -9.51
N PRO A 636 -17.82 -14.29 -9.75
CA PRO A 636 -16.55 -13.61 -9.59
C PRO A 636 -16.33 -12.61 -10.72
N ASN A 637 -15.68 -11.49 -10.42
CA ASN A 637 -15.12 -10.64 -11.46
C ASN A 637 -13.83 -11.28 -12.01
N VAL A 638 -13.67 -11.27 -13.33
CA VAL A 638 -12.50 -11.84 -14.03
C VAL A 638 -11.78 -10.78 -14.89
N TYR A 639 -12.09 -9.50 -14.64
CA TYR A 639 -11.67 -8.35 -15.42
C TYR A 639 -10.78 -7.37 -14.65
N GLY A 640 -10.35 -7.71 -13.43
CA GLY A 640 -9.38 -6.95 -12.65
C GLY A 640 -9.81 -6.61 -11.23
N ILE A 641 -11.09 -6.79 -10.87
CA ILE A 641 -11.53 -6.64 -9.47
C ILE A 641 -11.34 -7.96 -8.73
N ASP A 642 -10.59 -7.93 -7.62
CA ASP A 642 -10.42 -9.10 -6.78
C ASP A 642 -11.73 -9.48 -6.07
N MET A 643 -12.37 -10.51 -6.58
CA MET A 643 -13.55 -11.15 -6.00
C MET A 643 -13.24 -12.59 -5.61
N PRO A 644 -13.84 -13.11 -4.52
CA PRO A 644 -13.60 -14.48 -4.07
C PRO A 644 -14.21 -15.53 -5.03
N SER A 645 -14.02 -16.82 -4.75
CA SER A 645 -14.67 -17.89 -5.53
C SER A 645 -16.19 -17.85 -5.36
N ARG A 646 -16.94 -18.48 -6.28
CA ARG A 646 -18.42 -18.51 -6.20
C ARG A 646 -18.89 -19.10 -4.87
N ARG A 647 -18.24 -20.16 -4.41
CA ARG A 647 -18.56 -20.84 -3.15
C ARG A 647 -18.39 -19.97 -1.91
N GLU A 648 -17.52 -18.96 -1.98
CA GLU A 648 -17.28 -18.00 -0.90
C GLU A 648 -18.23 -16.79 -0.93
N LEU A 649 -18.97 -16.59 -2.03
CA LEU A 649 -19.98 -15.54 -2.12
C LEU A 649 -21.23 -15.94 -1.33
N VAL A 650 -21.71 -15.03 -0.47
CA VAL A 650 -22.86 -15.34 0.39
C VAL A 650 -24.14 -15.51 -0.44
N ALA A 651 -24.27 -14.81 -1.56
CA ALA A 651 -25.45 -14.89 -2.41
C ALA A 651 -25.42 -16.07 -3.40
N PHE A 652 -24.28 -16.74 -3.61
CA PHE A 652 -24.21 -17.84 -4.56
C PHE A 652 -25.14 -19.00 -4.14
N GLY A 653 -26.07 -19.37 -5.02
CA GLY A 653 -27.09 -20.41 -4.76
C GLY A 653 -28.09 -20.08 -3.64
N ARG A 654 -28.18 -18.84 -3.16
CA ARG A 654 -29.05 -18.44 -2.05
C ARG A 654 -30.07 -17.37 -2.44
N ASP A 655 -31.25 -17.45 -1.83
CA ASP A 655 -32.26 -16.39 -1.88
C ASP A 655 -32.00 -15.33 -0.79
N THR A 656 -32.73 -14.21 -0.85
CA THR A 656 -32.56 -13.09 0.08
C THR A 656 -32.83 -13.49 1.54
N LYS A 657 -33.77 -14.40 1.79
CA LYS A 657 -34.11 -14.88 3.14
C LYS A 657 -32.97 -15.70 3.74
N SER A 658 -32.39 -16.61 2.96
CA SER A 658 -31.23 -17.42 3.35
C SER A 658 -30.00 -16.53 3.59
N ILE A 659 -29.79 -15.49 2.77
CA ILE A 659 -28.73 -14.49 2.98
C ILE A 659 -28.95 -13.76 4.30
N ALA A 660 -30.17 -13.25 4.56
CA ALA A 660 -30.51 -12.55 5.80
C ALA A 660 -30.22 -13.40 7.05
N ALA A 661 -30.66 -14.67 7.02
CA ALA A 661 -30.38 -15.62 8.10
C ALA A 661 -28.86 -15.87 8.27
N THR A 662 -28.11 -16.00 7.18
CA THR A 662 -26.67 -16.26 7.20
C THR A 662 -25.89 -15.12 7.87
N ILE A 663 -26.25 -13.87 7.56
CA ILE A 663 -25.61 -12.68 8.12
C ILE A 663 -26.24 -12.21 9.44
N GLY A 664 -27.37 -12.79 9.85
CA GLY A 664 -28.07 -12.46 11.09
C GLY A 664 -28.91 -11.18 11.05
N ALA A 665 -29.26 -10.70 9.85
CA ALA A 665 -30.18 -9.57 9.67
C ALA A 665 -31.63 -9.99 9.86
N ASP A 666 -32.48 -9.07 10.30
CA ASP A 666 -33.93 -9.29 10.38
C ASP A 666 -34.59 -9.23 9.00
N LEU A 667 -34.02 -8.43 8.09
CA LEU A 667 -34.41 -8.34 6.68
C LEU A 667 -33.20 -7.85 5.87
N VAL A 668 -33.04 -8.36 4.65
CA VAL A 668 -32.07 -7.84 3.66
C VAL A 668 -32.83 -7.39 2.43
N ILE A 669 -32.46 -6.22 1.91
CA ILE A 669 -33.05 -5.59 0.73
C ILE A 669 -31.90 -5.32 -0.24
N PHE A 670 -32.03 -5.77 -1.48
CA PHE A 670 -31.04 -5.52 -2.53
C PHE A 670 -31.62 -4.57 -3.58
N GLN A 671 -30.78 -3.69 -4.11
CA GLN A 671 -31.07 -2.95 -5.33
C GLN A 671 -31.43 -3.91 -6.46
N SER A 672 -32.41 -3.54 -7.29
CA SER A 672 -32.69 -4.30 -8.51
C SER A 672 -31.62 -4.01 -9.57
N LEU A 673 -31.27 -5.00 -10.38
CA LEU A 673 -30.29 -4.80 -11.45
C LEU A 673 -30.74 -3.74 -12.48
N PRO A 674 -32.01 -3.72 -12.94
CA PRO A 674 -32.48 -2.65 -13.85
C PRO A 674 -32.34 -1.25 -13.26
N ASP A 675 -32.68 -1.08 -11.97
CA ASP A 675 -32.57 0.22 -11.32
C ASP A 675 -31.11 0.64 -11.11
N LEU A 676 -30.21 -0.30 -10.81
CA LEU A 676 -28.77 -0.02 -10.73
C LEU A 676 -28.23 0.44 -12.08
N ILE A 677 -28.60 -0.25 -13.16
CA ILE A 677 -28.22 0.12 -14.52
C ILE A 677 -28.72 1.53 -14.86
N GLU A 678 -29.98 1.84 -14.57
CA GLU A 678 -30.56 3.15 -14.84
C GLU A 678 -29.96 4.26 -13.96
N SER A 679 -29.55 3.93 -12.73
CA SER A 679 -28.85 4.86 -11.83
C SER A 679 -27.51 5.37 -12.41
N VAL A 680 -26.93 4.62 -13.35
CA VAL A 680 -25.71 5.01 -14.06
C VAL A 680 -26.06 5.60 -15.44
N ARG A 681 -26.83 4.87 -16.27
CA ARG A 681 -27.14 5.25 -17.66
C ARG A 681 -27.90 6.55 -17.82
N GLN A 682 -28.66 6.99 -16.82
CA GLN A 682 -29.39 8.26 -16.92
C GLN A 682 -28.46 9.48 -17.10
N PHE A 683 -27.20 9.37 -16.69
CA PHE A 683 -26.21 10.45 -16.81
C PHE A 683 -25.40 10.39 -18.11
N ASN A 684 -25.41 9.27 -18.82
CA ASN A 684 -24.87 9.16 -20.17
C ASN A 684 -25.64 8.08 -20.94
N ARG A 685 -26.53 8.50 -21.84
CA ARG A 685 -27.39 7.61 -22.63
C ARG A 685 -26.66 6.89 -23.75
N ASP A 686 -25.45 7.33 -24.11
CA ASP A 686 -24.62 6.68 -25.12
C ASP A 686 -24.12 5.31 -24.64
N ILE A 687 -24.05 5.11 -23.32
CA ILE A 687 -23.76 3.80 -22.72
C ILE A 687 -25.05 2.98 -22.75
N THR A 688 -25.09 1.98 -23.64
CA THR A 688 -26.23 1.07 -23.79
C THR A 688 -26.13 -0.15 -22.88
N THR A 689 -24.90 -0.59 -22.59
CA THR A 689 -24.58 -1.79 -21.81
C THR A 689 -23.53 -1.45 -20.75
N LEU A 690 -23.57 -2.13 -19.62
CA LEU A 690 -22.50 -2.12 -18.60
C LEU A 690 -22.08 -3.55 -18.31
N ASP A 691 -20.83 -3.76 -17.91
CA ASP A 691 -20.41 -5.06 -17.40
C ASP A 691 -21.09 -5.31 -16.05
N CYS A 692 -22.03 -6.25 -16.05
CA CYS A 692 -22.81 -6.68 -14.89
C CYS A 692 -22.52 -8.14 -14.54
N SER A 693 -21.41 -8.69 -15.03
CA SER A 693 -21.04 -10.10 -14.91
C SER A 693 -21.09 -10.63 -13.48
N VAL A 694 -20.67 -9.83 -12.49
CA VAL A 694 -20.71 -10.20 -11.06
C VAL A 694 -22.12 -10.47 -10.53
N PHE A 695 -23.16 -9.93 -11.19
CA PHE A 695 -24.57 -10.10 -10.84
C PHE A 695 -25.25 -11.18 -11.69
N THR A 696 -24.99 -11.21 -13.01
CA THR A 696 -25.72 -12.06 -13.96
C THR A 696 -24.99 -13.34 -14.35
N GLY A 697 -23.65 -13.33 -14.32
CA GLY A 697 -22.82 -14.39 -14.87
C GLY A 697 -22.55 -14.25 -16.37
N ASP A 698 -23.06 -13.17 -16.99
CA ASP A 698 -22.87 -12.91 -18.42
C ASP A 698 -21.62 -12.04 -18.62
N TYR A 699 -20.55 -12.67 -19.10
CA TYR A 699 -19.26 -12.01 -19.32
C TYR A 699 -19.15 -11.49 -20.77
N VAL A 700 -19.10 -10.16 -20.91
CA VAL A 700 -19.18 -9.47 -22.22
C VAL A 700 -18.07 -9.83 -23.23
N THR A 701 -16.89 -10.28 -22.78
CA THR A 701 -15.78 -10.65 -23.67
C THR A 701 -15.96 -12.04 -24.31
N GLY A 702 -16.91 -12.84 -23.82
CA GLY A 702 -17.00 -14.28 -24.10
C GLY A 702 -15.79 -15.05 -23.54
N GLY A 703 -15.83 -16.38 -23.64
CA GLY A 703 -14.73 -17.26 -23.21
C GLY A 703 -14.62 -17.46 -21.69
N VAL A 704 -15.63 -17.04 -20.93
CA VAL A 704 -15.78 -17.30 -19.50
C VAL A 704 -16.96 -18.24 -19.33
N ASP A 705 -16.69 -19.53 -19.28
CA ASP A 705 -17.66 -20.60 -19.09
C ASP A 705 -17.48 -21.26 -17.72
N GLU A 706 -18.31 -22.27 -17.44
CA GLU A 706 -18.24 -23.04 -16.19
C GLU A 706 -16.89 -23.73 -16.01
N ASP A 707 -16.26 -24.19 -17.09
CA ASP A 707 -14.95 -24.85 -17.05
C ASP A 707 -13.85 -23.85 -16.67
N TYR A 708 -13.86 -22.65 -17.24
CA TYR A 708 -12.96 -21.57 -16.88
C TYR A 708 -13.12 -21.16 -15.41
N LEU A 709 -14.36 -20.97 -14.95
CA LEU A 709 -14.63 -20.62 -13.56
C LEU A 709 -14.20 -21.75 -12.61
N GLY A 710 -14.45 -23.01 -12.96
CA GLY A 710 -13.99 -24.17 -12.20
C GLY A 710 -12.46 -24.26 -12.13
N HIS A 711 -11.77 -23.95 -13.22
CA HIS A 711 -10.31 -23.89 -13.25
C HIS A 711 -9.76 -22.78 -12.34
N LEU A 712 -10.31 -21.57 -12.39
CA LEU A 712 -9.93 -20.47 -11.50
C LEU A 712 -10.15 -20.80 -10.03
N GLU A 713 -11.25 -21.49 -9.71
CA GLU A 713 -11.53 -21.96 -8.35
C GLU A 713 -10.47 -22.96 -7.86
N SER A 714 -10.09 -23.93 -8.70
CA SER A 714 -9.02 -24.89 -8.39
C SER A 714 -7.68 -24.19 -8.11
N LEU A 715 -7.27 -23.25 -8.97
CA LEU A 715 -6.01 -22.50 -8.79
C LEU A 715 -5.98 -21.75 -7.46
N ARG A 716 -7.12 -21.19 -7.03
CA ARG A 716 -7.22 -20.48 -5.74
C ARG A 716 -7.16 -21.43 -4.56
N GLU A 717 -7.82 -22.59 -4.65
CA GLU A 717 -7.75 -23.64 -3.61
C GLU A 717 -6.32 -24.16 -3.44
N ASP A 718 -5.60 -24.39 -4.54
CA ASP A 718 -4.21 -24.87 -4.51
C ASP A 718 -3.26 -23.82 -3.91
N ASN A 719 -3.40 -22.55 -4.30
CA ASN A 719 -2.64 -21.44 -3.71
C ASN A 719 -2.92 -21.30 -2.19
N ALA A 720 -4.17 -21.48 -1.75
CA ALA A 720 -4.53 -21.45 -0.34
C ALA A 720 -3.91 -22.64 0.43
N ARG A 721 -3.86 -23.84 -0.18
CA ARG A 721 -3.22 -25.03 0.40
C ARG A 721 -1.70 -24.89 0.49
N GLY A 722 -1.04 -24.42 -0.57
CA GLY A 722 0.41 -24.17 -0.57
C GLY A 722 0.84 -23.20 0.53
N LYS A 723 0.05 -22.14 0.73
CA LYS A 723 0.23 -21.17 1.81
C LYS A 723 0.02 -21.74 3.21
N ALA A 724 -0.93 -22.67 3.37
CA ALA A 724 -1.17 -23.36 4.64
C ALA A 724 -0.08 -24.38 4.98
N MET A 725 0.59 -24.95 3.96
CA MET A 725 1.67 -25.94 4.12
C MET A 725 3.07 -25.33 4.19
N GLY A 726 3.22 -24.00 4.13
CA GLY A 726 4.50 -23.32 4.27
C GLY A 726 5.50 -23.58 3.13
N MET A 727 5.04 -24.06 1.98
CA MET A 727 5.88 -24.28 0.81
C MET A 727 6.13 -22.93 0.10
N VAL A 728 7.39 -22.67 -0.28
CA VAL A 728 7.75 -21.57 -1.18
C VAL A 728 7.15 -21.89 -2.55
N ASP A 729 6.51 -20.92 -3.20
CA ASP A 729 5.88 -21.08 -4.51
C ASP A 729 6.85 -21.69 -5.53
N ILE A 730 6.69 -22.98 -5.82
CA ILE A 730 7.32 -23.65 -6.95
C ILE A 730 6.32 -23.53 -8.12
N PRO A 731 6.74 -23.09 -9.32
CA PRO A 731 5.85 -23.04 -10.48
C PRO A 731 5.21 -24.41 -10.70
N PRO A 732 3.93 -24.49 -11.09
CA PRO A 732 3.31 -25.78 -11.38
C PRO A 732 4.11 -26.48 -12.47
N ALA A 733 4.66 -27.65 -12.15
CA ALA A 733 5.28 -28.50 -13.15
C ALA A 733 4.21 -28.85 -14.19
N ASN A 734 4.44 -28.43 -15.43
CA ASN A 734 3.67 -28.83 -16.60
C ASN A 734 3.56 -30.36 -16.63
N LYS A 735 2.41 -30.91 -16.23
CA LYS A 735 2.01 -32.24 -16.68
C LYS A 735 1.61 -32.11 -18.13
N ALA A 736 2.60 -32.08 -19.01
CA ALA A 736 2.40 -32.35 -20.41
C ALA A 736 1.77 -33.75 -20.53
N LEU A 737 0.55 -33.81 -21.06
CA LEU A 737 -0.04 -35.01 -21.61
C LEU A 737 0.83 -35.46 -22.79
N VAL A 738 1.82 -36.28 -22.53
CA VAL A 738 2.51 -37.05 -23.56
C VAL A 738 1.74 -38.35 -23.74
N ASN A 739 0.94 -38.41 -24.81
CA ASN A 739 0.49 -39.67 -25.36
C ASN A 739 1.72 -40.47 -25.80
N GLY A 740 2.00 -41.57 -25.11
CA GLY A 740 3.09 -42.48 -25.40
C GLY A 740 2.63 -43.93 -25.25
N ILE A 741 2.50 -44.58 -26.40
CA ILE A 741 2.13 -45.98 -26.60
C ILE A 741 3.09 -46.93 -25.85
N ASN A 742 2.51 -48.01 -25.30
CA ASN A 742 3.19 -49.18 -24.74
C ASN A 742 4.41 -49.64 -25.55
N HIS A 743 5.58 -49.80 -24.90
CA HIS A 743 6.44 -50.98 -25.10
C HIS A 743 7.52 -51.14 -24.01
N GLN A 744 7.42 -52.28 -23.33
CA GLN A 744 8.44 -53.20 -22.79
C GLN A 744 9.74 -52.74 -22.09
N ARG A 745 9.95 -53.42 -20.95
CA ARG A 745 11.14 -53.60 -20.11
C ARG A 745 12.48 -53.65 -20.86
N GLY A 746 13.48 -52.97 -20.30
CA GLY A 746 14.91 -53.23 -20.52
C GLY A 746 15.75 -52.52 -19.46
N SER A 747 16.39 -53.30 -18.61
CA SER A 747 17.44 -52.90 -17.66
C SER A 747 18.65 -52.28 -18.38
N ASN A 748 19.24 -51.23 -17.81
CA ASN A 748 20.70 -51.10 -17.60
C ASN A 748 21.06 -49.80 -16.85
N ASP A 749 21.85 -49.98 -15.80
CA ASP A 749 22.63 -48.97 -15.09
C ASP A 749 23.60 -48.24 -16.02
N VAL A 750 23.61 -46.90 -15.98
CA VAL A 750 24.84 -46.11 -16.21
C VAL A 750 24.81 -44.89 -15.29
N THR A 751 25.78 -44.86 -14.38
CA THR A 751 26.13 -43.77 -13.47
C THR A 751 26.85 -42.66 -14.24
N LEU A 752 26.48 -41.38 -14.05
CA LEU A 752 27.35 -40.24 -14.39
C LEU A 752 26.98 -38.94 -13.63
N GLY A 753 27.82 -38.62 -12.65
CA GLY A 753 28.41 -37.27 -12.47
C GLY A 753 27.53 -36.12 -11.97
N SER A 754 27.45 -35.96 -10.65
CA SER A 754 27.00 -34.72 -9.99
C SER A 754 28.03 -33.59 -10.18
N GLY A 755 27.75 -32.66 -11.09
CA GLY A 755 28.42 -31.36 -11.21
C GLY A 755 27.53 -30.24 -10.68
N ALA A 756 27.77 -29.81 -9.44
CA ALA A 756 27.11 -28.64 -8.86
C ALA A 756 27.64 -27.33 -9.49
N PRO A 757 26.80 -26.35 -9.84
CA PRO A 757 27.27 -25.01 -10.18
C PRO A 757 27.61 -24.21 -8.92
N ILE A 758 28.74 -23.54 -9.00
CA ILE A 758 29.34 -22.65 -8.02
C ILE A 758 28.41 -21.45 -7.75
N ILE A 759 28.10 -21.23 -6.48
CA ILE A 759 27.37 -20.07 -5.96
C ILE A 759 28.30 -18.85 -6.03
N ASN A 760 27.99 -17.89 -6.91
CA ASN A 760 28.59 -16.56 -6.87
C ASN A 760 27.59 -15.55 -6.31
N GLY A 761 27.93 -15.05 -5.11
CA GLY A 761 27.88 -13.66 -4.67
C GLY A 761 26.66 -12.79 -5.03
N SER A 762 25.89 -12.45 -4.00
CA SER A 762 24.90 -11.39 -3.99
C SER A 762 25.53 -10.00 -4.13
N ASP A 763 25.48 -9.44 -5.34
CA ASP A 763 25.66 -8.02 -5.57
C ASP A 763 24.70 -7.56 -6.68
N HIS A 764 23.48 -7.15 -6.31
CA HIS A 764 22.52 -6.57 -7.24
C HIS A 764 22.80 -5.06 -7.41
N THR A 765 23.91 -4.78 -8.09
CA THR A 765 24.21 -3.46 -8.63
C THR A 765 24.82 -3.67 -10.01
N VAL A 766 23.98 -3.71 -11.06
CA VAL A 766 24.48 -3.68 -12.45
C VAL A 766 24.83 -2.24 -12.78
N GLY A 767 26.07 -1.85 -12.48
CA GLY A 767 26.68 -0.63 -13.01
C GLY A 767 27.25 -0.91 -14.39
N LEU A 768 26.62 -0.42 -15.45
CA LEU A 768 27.22 -0.35 -16.79
C LEU A 768 27.63 1.10 -17.05
N HIS A 769 28.89 1.40 -16.76
CA HIS A 769 29.58 2.59 -17.26
C HIS A 769 29.93 2.36 -18.74
N ASN A 770 29.34 3.13 -19.64
CA ASN A 770 29.90 3.34 -20.98
C ASN A 770 30.14 4.84 -21.16
N SER A 771 31.39 5.24 -21.00
CA SER A 771 31.91 6.55 -21.38
C SER A 771 32.20 6.56 -22.88
N TYR A 772 31.53 7.44 -23.64
CA TYR A 772 32.01 7.86 -24.95
C TYR A 772 32.15 9.38 -24.97
N ASN A 773 33.39 9.81 -25.25
CA ASN A 773 33.78 11.20 -25.40
C ASN A 773 33.04 11.84 -26.58
N THR A 774 32.62 13.09 -26.35
CA THR A 774 32.14 14.04 -27.34
C THR A 774 33.22 14.30 -28.40
N ILE A 775 32.85 14.18 -29.68
CA ILE A 775 33.27 15.11 -30.72
C ILE A 775 31.98 15.70 -31.29
#